data_AF-A0A7C3DU92-F1
#
_entry.id   AF-A0A7C3DU92-F1
#
_cell.length_a   1.000
_cell.length_b   1.000
_cell.length_c   1.000
_cell.angle_alpha   90.00
_cell.angle_beta   90.00
_cell.angle_gamma   90.00
#
_symmetry.space_group_name_H-M   'P 1'
#
loop_
_entity.id
_entity.type
_entity.pdbx_description
1 polymer ?
#
loop_
_entity_poly.entity_id
_entity_poly.type
_entity_poly.pdbx_seq_one_letter_code
_entity_poly.pdbx_strand_id
1 'polypeptide(L)'
;MKRLIFPALLLAALLYAAPLAADTVEFTDGTRMDNCFVRDEGVRYLIWENWADVGSTKMKIVPRSQVKSWKKIRNDKWDEHPKLPDLSVTFIEMNPKLAGLHGLINYDDPTGRMIPKGAKTMIDVGERGWMHPEEIVKNLKLKYEPGETITLTAHAKNVGFDTAKPFEFIWLIDGKQISSGKCAKALKEMEETVFSIKWKWEEGFHTATFKIKTDQPEIANINNEATDPLWGLTFSLVVSNGKAKAWHQVRSAVGTFSFEDYYRWHVDLMNVLFANSIWPSAPEGIKARVRLDRIVYTDGDPAEAQASLVQPDGIRYDQGNWTWTDTEEEMRSGKFQLPSKDWYTGTEWSLPHELGHQLGIADWYWIDYGGTDYHTWQDNGEPITHFELHPNQMMHWHGPNIYGEVDANYLNETWDKPRGYFADYYFAIPKENYIKVVDVNGDPVPHARVEMYQRGTLIDPAGSPIVDQGVIYFPVIEDGNFEIPCSRTPVIIGMTDKNGMMHLPNRPVSPVKTLNGYERRPNPFGNMNVMGNRGELLTKITKESRPAWFMLEIYDFNVAWFRGQKDKFIYTLKTPFGGTESPLAPIRVKAEYVRTADNQIDKDHVKITWEAAPAARELQYLDNVIGYKVYRRIGSMTLNDRPWFPVATLGPNNRECIIDLKQYPEDTYWYSGTNRFAVSSIGMLSKESELIEALPVLPTVR
;
A
#
# COMPACT_ATOMS: atom_id res chain seq x y z
N MET A 1 73.21 3.75 50.00
CA MET A 1 72.93 5.17 50.35
C MET A 1 73.29 6.04 49.16
N LYS A 2 72.29 6.74 48.58
CA LYS A 2 72.31 7.80 47.53
C LYS A 2 71.47 7.49 46.28
N ARG A 3 70.75 8.54 45.87
CA ARG A 3 69.68 8.70 44.86
C ARG A 3 70.10 8.41 43.42
N LEU A 4 69.10 8.10 42.57
CA LEU A 4 68.91 8.53 41.16
C LEU A 4 67.43 8.26 40.79
N ILE A 5 66.55 9.27 40.80
CA ILE A 5 66.00 10.00 39.63
C ILE A 5 65.58 9.06 38.48
N PHE A 6 64.25 8.93 38.28
CA PHE A 6 63.62 8.56 37.01
C PHE A 6 62.47 9.55 36.73
N PRO A 7 62.36 10.11 35.51
CA PRO A 7 61.39 11.15 35.19
C PRO A 7 60.02 10.54 34.82
N ALA A 8 58.97 11.28 35.19
CA ALA A 8 57.60 11.04 34.76
C ALA A 8 57.50 11.19 33.23
N LEU A 9 57.05 10.12 32.56
CA LEU A 9 56.61 10.16 31.17
C LEU A 9 55.12 10.50 31.16
N LEU A 10 54.81 11.72 30.70
CA LEU A 10 53.50 12.10 30.19
C LEU A 10 53.11 11.13 29.07
N LEU A 11 52.12 10.28 29.29
CA LEU A 11 51.31 9.74 28.21
C LEU A 11 50.14 10.70 27.99
N ALA A 12 50.30 11.60 27.01
CA ALA A 12 49.18 12.28 26.41
C ALA A 12 48.39 11.24 25.60
N ALA A 13 47.29 10.75 26.18
CA ALA A 13 46.28 10.03 25.43
C ALA A 13 45.59 11.05 24.51
N LEU A 14 46.07 11.17 23.27
CA LEU A 14 45.31 11.73 22.17
C LEU A 14 44.07 10.85 21.99
N LEU A 15 42.96 11.28 22.59
CA LEU A 15 41.62 10.86 22.22
C LEU A 15 41.42 11.25 20.75
N TYR A 16 41.78 10.36 19.83
CA TYR A 16 41.34 10.45 18.45
C TYR A 16 39.82 10.28 18.47
N ALA A 17 39.11 11.41 18.38
CA ALA A 17 37.66 11.40 18.19
C ALA A 17 37.37 10.62 16.91
N ALA A 18 36.69 9.47 17.03
CA ALA A 18 36.33 8.64 15.88
C ALA A 18 35.63 9.51 14.82
N PRO A 19 35.95 9.36 13.52
CA PRO A 19 35.27 10.12 12.47
C PRO A 19 33.76 9.81 12.46
N LEU A 20 32.95 10.73 11.93
CA LEU A 20 31.53 10.47 11.68
C LEU A 20 31.43 9.22 10.81
N ALA A 21 30.68 8.22 11.28
CA ALA A 21 30.40 7.04 10.49
C ALA A 21 29.35 7.41 9.44
N ALA A 22 29.54 6.94 8.21
CA ALA A 22 28.76 7.35 7.05
C ALA A 22 28.30 6.13 6.25
N ASP A 23 27.25 6.32 5.45
CA ASP A 23 26.57 5.25 4.74
C ASP A 23 27.44 4.68 3.61
N THR A 24 26.97 3.54 3.10
CA THR A 24 27.48 2.92 1.90
C THR A 24 26.33 2.63 0.94
N VAL A 25 26.52 2.90 -0.35
CA VAL A 25 25.56 2.55 -1.41
C VAL A 25 26.25 1.65 -2.44
N GLU A 26 25.60 0.55 -2.81
CA GLU A 26 25.98 -0.30 -3.93
C GLU A 26 24.98 -0.08 -5.07
N PHE A 27 25.49 0.28 -6.25
CA PHE A 27 24.67 0.50 -7.44
C PHE A 27 24.55 -0.78 -8.27
N THR A 28 23.54 -0.85 -9.13
CA THR A 28 23.26 -2.02 -9.97
C THR A 28 24.32 -2.27 -11.04
N ASP A 29 25.13 -1.27 -11.39
CA ASP A 29 26.29 -1.39 -12.27
C ASP A 29 27.56 -1.95 -11.58
N GLY A 30 27.46 -2.26 -10.29
CA GLY A 30 28.56 -2.76 -9.47
C GLY A 30 29.45 -1.67 -8.86
N THR A 31 29.20 -0.39 -9.14
CA THR A 31 29.89 0.71 -8.46
C THR A 31 29.43 0.82 -7.00
N ARG A 32 30.31 1.37 -6.17
CA ARG A 32 30.07 1.56 -4.73
C ARG A 32 30.47 2.96 -4.32
N MET A 33 29.62 3.60 -3.53
CA MET A 33 29.89 4.87 -2.88
C MET A 33 30.02 4.66 -1.38
N ASP A 34 31.19 4.95 -0.84
CA ASP A 34 31.45 4.95 0.59
C ASP A 34 31.46 6.39 1.13
N ASN A 35 31.20 6.54 2.42
CA ASN A 35 31.21 7.81 3.14
C ASN A 35 30.17 8.83 2.66
N CYS A 36 28.97 8.36 2.32
CA CYS A 36 27.86 9.22 1.92
C CYS A 36 26.75 9.28 2.98
N PHE A 37 25.72 10.07 2.70
CA PHE A 37 24.53 10.18 3.54
C PHE A 37 23.29 10.01 2.66
N VAL A 38 22.46 9.02 2.96
CA VAL A 38 21.33 8.61 2.13
C VAL A 38 20.01 8.94 2.82
N ARG A 39 19.05 9.44 2.04
CA ARG A 39 17.64 9.52 2.38
C ARG A 39 16.81 8.76 1.36
N ASP A 40 15.95 7.88 1.84
CA ASP A 40 15.10 7.03 1.02
C ASP A 40 13.74 7.69 0.78
N GLU A 41 13.41 8.00 -0.48
CA GLU A 41 12.13 8.61 -0.86
C GLU A 41 11.25 7.63 -1.66
N GLY A 42 11.49 6.33 -1.54
CA GLY A 42 10.61 5.28 -2.07
C GLY A 42 10.84 5.02 -3.54
N VAL A 43 10.79 6.06 -4.37
CA VAL A 43 11.04 5.98 -5.82
C VAL A 43 12.47 6.39 -6.21
N ARG A 44 13.18 7.02 -5.27
CA ARG A 44 14.52 7.55 -5.45
C ARG A 44 15.24 7.66 -4.10
N TYR A 45 16.55 7.80 -4.18
CA TYR A 45 17.44 8.10 -3.08
C TYR A 45 18.01 9.51 -3.25
N LEU A 46 18.07 10.28 -2.17
CA LEU A 46 18.88 11.49 -2.09
C LEU A 46 20.19 11.14 -1.40
N ILE A 47 21.31 11.47 -2.04
CA ILE A 47 22.65 11.11 -1.57
C ILE A 47 23.51 12.36 -1.45
N TRP A 48 23.97 12.68 -0.24
CA TRP A 48 24.98 13.71 0.00
C TRP A 48 26.35 13.06 0.15
N GLU A 49 27.36 13.61 -0.55
CA GLU A 49 28.74 13.11 -0.48
C GLU A 49 29.52 13.67 0.72
N ASN A 50 29.06 14.80 1.28
CA ASN A 50 29.69 15.44 2.42
C ASN A 50 28.69 15.65 3.56
N TRP A 51 29.18 15.47 4.79
CA TRP A 51 28.42 15.74 6.00
C TRP A 51 27.86 17.16 6.08
N ALA A 52 28.69 18.15 5.74
CA ALA A 52 28.32 19.56 5.79
C ALA A 52 27.24 19.94 4.76
N ASP A 53 26.95 19.07 3.79
CA ASP A 53 25.93 19.30 2.78
C ASP A 53 24.60 18.61 3.13
N VAL A 54 24.54 17.76 4.17
CA VAL A 54 23.29 17.12 4.63
C VAL A 54 22.28 18.18 5.06
N GLY A 55 21.07 18.13 4.53
CA GLY A 55 20.09 19.21 4.71
C GLY A 55 20.29 20.39 3.76
N SER A 56 21.10 20.24 2.71
CA SER A 56 21.21 21.21 1.62
C SER A 56 20.73 20.66 0.27
N THR A 57 20.57 21.54 -0.71
CA THR A 57 20.23 21.20 -2.11
C THR A 57 21.37 20.53 -2.90
N LYS A 58 22.55 20.31 -2.30
CA LYS A 58 23.69 19.65 -2.95
C LYS A 58 23.65 18.11 -2.84
N MET A 59 22.48 17.52 -3.04
CA MET A 59 22.31 16.08 -3.11
C MET A 59 22.38 15.56 -4.55
N LYS A 60 22.81 14.32 -4.71
CA LYS A 60 22.54 13.51 -5.91
C LYS A 60 21.18 12.86 -5.77
N ILE A 61 20.37 12.91 -6.82
CA ILE A 61 19.10 12.19 -6.91
C ILE A 61 19.34 10.94 -7.75
N VAL A 62 19.17 9.77 -7.15
CA VAL A 62 19.38 8.48 -7.82
C VAL A 62 18.07 7.70 -7.83
N PRO A 63 17.56 7.26 -9.00
CA PRO A 63 16.39 6.38 -9.07
C PRO A 63 16.57 5.11 -8.24
N ARG A 64 15.51 4.64 -7.57
CA ARG A 64 15.57 3.41 -6.76
C ARG A 64 16.11 2.21 -7.56
N SER A 65 15.72 2.10 -8.83
CA SER A 65 16.15 1.01 -9.73
C SER A 65 17.66 0.96 -10.01
N GLN A 66 18.41 2.02 -9.70
CA GLN A 66 19.86 2.07 -9.86
C GLN A 66 20.61 1.67 -8.58
N VAL A 67 19.92 1.54 -7.44
CA VAL A 67 20.51 1.14 -6.17
C VAL A 67 20.20 -0.32 -5.91
N LYS A 68 21.24 -1.14 -5.80
CA LYS A 68 21.12 -2.56 -5.46
C LYS A 68 20.92 -2.75 -3.95
N SER A 69 21.70 -2.04 -3.15
CA SER A 69 21.57 -2.05 -1.70
C SER A 69 22.23 -0.81 -1.09
N TRP A 70 21.88 -0.48 0.14
CA TRP A 70 22.62 0.51 0.91
C TRP A 70 22.64 0.12 2.38
N LYS A 71 23.64 0.62 3.10
CA LYS A 71 23.82 0.39 4.54
C LYS A 71 23.85 1.73 5.25
N LYS A 72 22.88 1.94 6.13
CA LYS A 72 22.85 3.10 7.03
C LYS A 72 23.89 2.97 8.13
N ILE A 73 24.70 4.00 8.33
CA ILE A 73 25.65 4.08 9.43
C ILE A 73 25.63 5.52 9.99
N ARG A 74 25.18 5.65 11.24
CA ARG A 74 25.01 6.92 11.96
C ARG A 74 25.49 6.76 13.40
N ASN A 75 26.69 7.26 13.72
CA ASN A 75 27.20 7.23 15.10
C ASN A 75 26.74 8.47 15.89
N ASP A 76 27.16 8.60 17.14
CA ASP A 76 26.74 9.68 18.05
C ASP A 76 27.08 11.09 17.53
N LYS A 77 28.06 11.21 16.63
CA LYS A 77 28.40 12.50 16.00
C LYS A 77 27.30 13.06 15.10
N TRP A 78 26.36 12.23 14.67
CA TRP A 78 25.20 12.65 13.88
C TRP A 78 24.34 13.70 14.62
N ASP A 79 24.23 13.55 15.94
CA ASP A 79 23.41 14.40 16.80
C ASP A 79 24.19 15.58 17.40
N GLU A 80 25.45 15.80 17.01
CA GLU A 80 26.23 16.97 17.45
C GLU A 80 25.57 18.27 16.97
N HIS A 81 25.29 19.16 17.92
CA HIS A 81 24.62 20.46 17.68
C HIS A 81 25.59 21.46 17.05
N PRO A 82 25.36 21.87 15.78
CA PRO A 82 26.17 22.92 15.17
C PRO A 82 25.81 24.27 15.79
N LYS A 83 26.81 25.11 16.03
CA LYS A 83 26.58 26.51 16.44
C LYS A 83 26.22 27.37 15.23
N LEU A 84 25.05 27.11 14.66
CA LEU A 84 24.52 27.77 13.47
C LEU A 84 23.01 28.00 13.63
N PRO A 85 22.45 29.07 13.05
CA PRO A 85 21.01 29.19 12.89
C PRO A 85 20.49 28.16 11.87
N ASP A 86 19.17 27.97 11.85
CA ASP A 86 18.48 27.13 10.86
C ASP A 86 17.09 27.72 10.64
N LEU A 87 16.93 28.60 9.66
CA LEU A 87 15.61 29.13 9.32
C LEU A 87 14.79 28.08 8.56
N SER A 88 13.60 27.79 9.09
CA SER A 88 12.64 26.86 8.49
C SER A 88 11.32 27.55 8.21
N VAL A 89 10.72 27.23 7.08
CA VAL A 89 9.30 27.47 6.79
C VAL A 89 8.52 26.22 7.20
N THR A 90 7.98 26.23 8.41
CA THR A 90 7.41 25.02 9.04
C THR A 90 6.11 24.60 8.35
N PHE A 91 5.20 25.52 8.07
CA PHE A 91 3.98 25.27 7.30
C PHE A 91 3.37 26.56 6.70
N ILE A 92 2.46 26.40 5.73
CA ILE A 92 1.66 27.49 5.15
C ILE A 92 0.19 27.24 5.46
N GLU A 93 -0.36 28.00 6.39
CA GLU A 93 -1.77 27.93 6.76
C GLU A 93 -2.64 28.68 5.75
N MET A 94 -3.77 28.08 5.34
CA MET A 94 -4.76 28.71 4.46
C MET A 94 -6.11 28.92 5.18
N ASN A 95 -6.66 30.13 5.02
CA ASN A 95 -7.96 30.51 5.58
C ASN A 95 -8.83 31.25 4.54
N PRO A 96 -10.18 31.12 4.58
CA PRO A 96 -10.95 30.26 5.47
C PRO A 96 -10.72 28.78 5.17
N LYS A 97 -10.82 27.90 6.15
CA LYS A 97 -10.68 26.45 5.95
C LYS A 97 -12.00 25.83 5.43
N LEU A 98 -11.90 24.70 4.74
CA LEU A 98 -13.05 23.90 4.32
C LEU A 98 -13.46 22.91 5.41
N ALA A 99 -14.74 22.57 5.46
CA ALA A 99 -15.26 21.58 6.40
C ALA A 99 -14.78 20.16 6.04
N GLY A 100 -14.33 19.40 7.04
CA GLY A 100 -14.06 17.97 6.96
C GLY A 100 -15.20 17.14 7.55
N LEU A 101 -15.27 15.87 7.18
CA LEU A 101 -16.26 14.90 7.67
C LEU A 101 -15.63 13.80 8.54
N HIS A 102 -14.36 13.92 8.92
CA HIS A 102 -13.69 12.99 9.84
C HIS A 102 -14.44 12.87 11.16
N GLY A 103 -14.73 11.63 11.56
CA GLY A 103 -15.53 11.33 12.76
C GLY A 103 -17.02 11.64 12.61
N LEU A 104 -17.48 12.01 11.42
CA LEU A 104 -18.88 12.36 11.13
C LEU A 104 -19.51 11.43 10.10
N ILE A 105 -18.83 10.35 9.68
CA ILE A 105 -19.43 9.29 8.87
C ILE A 105 -19.84 8.16 9.80
N ASN A 106 -21.14 7.97 9.95
CA ASN A 106 -21.70 6.87 10.73
C ASN A 106 -21.98 5.67 9.83
N TYR A 107 -21.85 4.49 10.41
CA TYR A 107 -22.08 3.21 9.73
C TYR A 107 -23.34 2.52 10.28
N ASP A 108 -24.19 2.03 9.38
CA ASP A 108 -25.35 1.19 9.67
C ASP A 108 -24.87 -0.23 9.99
N ASP A 109 -24.93 -0.61 11.25
CA ASP A 109 -24.30 -1.82 11.79
C ASP A 109 -24.67 -3.11 11.01
N PRO A 110 -25.93 -3.39 10.62
CA PRO A 110 -26.26 -4.67 9.98
C PRO A 110 -25.73 -4.79 8.54
N THR A 111 -25.53 -3.68 7.83
CA THR A 111 -25.26 -3.71 6.37
C THR A 111 -24.08 -2.85 5.92
N GLY A 112 -23.43 -2.12 6.82
CA GLY A 112 -22.30 -1.25 6.53
C GLY A 112 -22.64 -0.01 5.68
N ARG A 113 -23.91 0.43 5.60
CA ARG A 113 -24.23 1.70 4.90
C ARG A 113 -23.55 2.86 5.61
N MET A 114 -23.14 3.87 4.86
CA MET A 114 -22.44 5.04 5.37
C MET A 114 -23.27 6.31 5.17
N ILE A 115 -23.33 7.16 6.21
CA ILE A 115 -24.08 8.44 6.16
C ILE A 115 -23.36 9.53 6.97
N PRO A 116 -23.23 10.76 6.43
CA PRO A 116 -22.80 11.91 7.22
C PRO A 116 -23.80 12.19 8.35
N LYS A 117 -23.33 12.27 9.59
CA LYS A 117 -24.18 12.54 10.76
C LYS A 117 -23.34 13.04 11.94
N GLY A 118 -23.96 13.82 12.83
CA GLY A 118 -23.41 14.12 14.16
C GLY A 118 -23.09 15.59 14.43
N ALA A 119 -22.92 16.42 13.39
CA ALA A 119 -22.68 17.85 13.57
C ALA A 119 -23.98 18.67 13.63
N LYS A 120 -23.98 19.79 14.36
CA LYS A 120 -25.16 20.66 14.52
C LYS A 120 -25.57 21.36 13.23
N THR A 121 -24.62 21.56 12.33
CA THR A 121 -24.81 22.19 11.02
C THR A 121 -25.37 21.23 9.96
N MET A 122 -25.34 19.93 10.23
CA MET A 122 -25.90 18.90 9.36
C MET A 122 -27.41 18.80 9.51
N ILE A 123 -28.09 18.46 8.41
CA ILE A 123 -29.55 18.36 8.37
C ILE A 123 -29.96 16.90 8.46
N ASP A 124 -30.82 16.58 9.43
CA ASP A 124 -31.48 15.28 9.48
C ASP A 124 -32.59 15.23 8.42
N VAL A 125 -32.38 14.38 7.41
CA VAL A 125 -33.34 14.14 6.32
C VAL A 125 -33.96 12.73 6.38
N GLY A 126 -33.75 12.01 7.49
CA GLY A 126 -34.22 10.64 7.70
C GLY A 126 -33.64 9.65 6.70
N GLU A 127 -34.43 8.63 6.34
CA GLU A 127 -34.04 7.56 5.40
C GLU A 127 -33.59 8.06 4.02
N ARG A 128 -34.03 9.25 3.58
CA ARG A 128 -33.57 9.82 2.30
C ARG A 128 -32.07 10.10 2.30
N GLY A 129 -31.46 10.31 3.47
CA GLY A 129 -30.05 10.65 3.62
C GLY A 129 -29.09 9.58 3.10
N TRP A 130 -29.51 8.31 3.07
CA TRP A 130 -28.73 7.22 2.48
C TRP A 130 -28.52 7.38 0.98
N MET A 131 -29.44 8.05 0.28
CA MET A 131 -29.38 8.25 -1.18
C MET A 131 -29.15 9.71 -1.58
N HIS A 132 -29.28 10.64 -0.63
CA HIS A 132 -29.15 12.08 -0.82
C HIS A 132 -28.23 12.73 0.23
N PRO A 133 -26.97 12.27 0.37
CA PRO A 133 -26.06 12.80 1.38
C PRO A 133 -25.76 14.30 1.18
N GLU A 134 -25.92 14.84 -0.03
CA GLU A 134 -25.78 16.26 -0.34
C GLU A 134 -26.76 17.15 0.43
N GLU A 135 -27.97 16.66 0.73
CA GLU A 135 -28.96 17.41 1.50
C GLU A 135 -28.53 17.58 2.96
N ILE A 136 -27.78 16.62 3.51
CA ILE A 136 -27.29 16.62 4.89
C ILE A 136 -26.23 17.71 5.07
N VAL A 137 -25.31 17.82 4.11
CA VAL A 137 -24.15 18.71 4.19
C VAL A 137 -24.35 20.05 3.48
N LYS A 138 -25.56 20.36 3.01
CA LYS A 138 -25.83 21.54 2.15
C LYS A 138 -25.45 22.89 2.76
N ASN A 139 -25.31 22.96 4.09
CA ASN A 139 -24.92 24.17 4.82
C ASN A 139 -23.41 24.26 5.08
N LEU A 140 -22.62 23.26 4.68
CA LEU A 140 -21.17 23.23 4.89
C LEU A 140 -20.44 23.88 3.71
N LYS A 141 -19.34 24.59 4.02
CA LYS A 141 -18.42 25.09 3.00
C LYS A 141 -17.43 23.99 2.63
N LEU A 142 -17.67 23.33 1.51
CA LEU A 142 -16.87 22.20 1.02
C LEU A 142 -15.93 22.55 -0.13
N LYS A 143 -16.03 23.77 -0.69
CA LYS A 143 -15.16 24.28 -1.75
C LYS A 143 -15.03 25.81 -1.68
N TYR A 144 -14.01 26.33 -2.37
CA TYR A 144 -13.84 27.76 -2.64
C TYR A 144 -14.50 28.14 -3.96
N GLU A 145 -14.98 29.37 -4.05
CA GLU A 145 -15.53 29.91 -5.29
C GLU A 145 -14.51 30.84 -5.99
N PRO A 146 -14.46 30.89 -7.34
CA PRO A 146 -13.61 31.84 -8.05
C PRO A 146 -13.78 33.29 -7.55
N GLY A 147 -12.65 33.97 -7.28
CA GLY A 147 -12.62 35.33 -6.76
C GLY A 147 -12.83 35.47 -5.24
N GLU A 148 -13.09 34.36 -4.54
CA GLU A 148 -13.08 34.34 -3.07
C GLU A 148 -11.70 34.73 -2.54
N THR A 149 -11.64 35.46 -1.43
CA THR A 149 -10.34 35.84 -0.84
C THR A 149 -9.90 34.74 0.11
N ILE A 150 -8.74 34.14 -0.16
CA ILE A 150 -8.01 33.34 0.82
C ILE A 150 -6.88 34.15 1.43
N THR A 151 -6.49 33.80 2.66
CA THR A 151 -5.29 34.29 3.33
C THR A 151 -4.35 33.12 3.50
N LEU A 152 -3.12 33.28 2.99
CA LEU A 152 -2.02 32.33 3.19
C LEU A 152 -1.08 32.91 4.24
N THR A 153 -0.72 32.13 5.25
CA THR A 153 0.20 32.53 6.32
C THR A 153 1.34 31.54 6.42
N ALA A 154 2.55 31.96 6.08
CA ALA A 154 3.76 31.17 6.28
C ALA A 154 4.26 31.34 7.72
N HIS A 155 4.52 30.22 8.39
CA HIS A 155 5.18 30.18 9.69
C HIS A 155 6.67 29.95 9.49
N ALA A 156 7.48 30.90 9.96
CA ALA A 156 8.93 30.88 9.83
C ALA A 156 9.56 30.83 11.23
N LYS A 157 10.45 29.87 11.46
CA LYS A 157 11.04 29.60 12.78
C LYS A 157 12.54 29.39 12.66
N ASN A 158 13.31 29.85 13.64
CA ASN A 158 14.70 29.44 13.76
C ASN A 158 14.78 28.13 14.56
N VAL A 159 14.97 27.00 13.87
CA VAL A 159 15.08 25.66 14.45
C VAL A 159 16.54 25.24 14.67
N GLY A 160 17.48 26.20 14.67
CA GLY A 160 18.90 25.99 14.93
C GLY A 160 19.34 26.51 16.30
N PHE A 161 20.63 26.35 16.59
CA PHE A 161 21.22 26.59 17.92
C PHE A 161 22.00 27.91 18.04
N ASP A 162 21.84 28.82 17.06
CA ASP A 162 22.35 30.19 17.14
C ASP A 162 21.29 31.17 16.63
N THR A 163 21.42 32.45 16.98
CA THR A 163 20.46 33.49 16.57
C THR A 163 20.55 33.76 15.07
N ALA A 164 19.44 33.61 14.36
CA ALA A 164 19.32 33.96 12.95
C ALA A 164 19.29 35.50 12.78
N LYS A 165 20.07 36.01 11.83
CA LYS A 165 20.09 37.44 11.50
C LYS A 165 18.81 37.82 10.73
N PRO A 166 18.50 39.13 10.61
CA PRO A 166 17.47 39.61 9.70
C PRO A 166 17.63 39.05 8.28
N PHE A 167 16.54 38.59 7.68
CA PHE A 167 16.52 37.92 6.37
C PHE A 167 15.44 38.49 5.45
N GLU A 168 15.51 38.20 4.16
CA GLU A 168 14.49 38.55 3.17
C GLU A 168 13.55 37.37 2.92
N PHE A 169 12.37 37.63 2.37
CA PHE A 169 11.45 36.59 1.96
C PHE A 169 10.71 36.94 0.68
N ILE A 170 10.23 35.91 -0.01
CA ILE A 170 9.37 36.03 -1.19
C ILE A 170 8.15 35.10 -1.08
N TRP A 171 7.04 35.57 -1.64
CA TRP A 171 5.85 34.78 -1.92
C TRP A 171 5.74 34.58 -3.43
N LEU A 172 5.51 33.33 -3.82
CA LEU A 172 5.28 32.95 -5.21
C LEU A 172 3.93 32.23 -5.32
N ILE A 173 3.20 32.48 -6.40
CA ILE A 173 2.10 31.64 -6.87
C ILE A 173 2.53 31.11 -8.24
N ASP A 174 2.51 29.79 -8.42
CA ASP A 174 2.97 29.11 -9.64
C ASP A 174 4.39 29.53 -10.08
N GLY A 175 5.29 29.69 -9.11
CA GLY A 175 6.66 30.16 -9.34
C GLY A 175 6.79 31.64 -9.71
N LYS A 176 5.69 32.39 -9.85
CA LYS A 176 5.70 33.83 -10.10
C LYS A 176 5.66 34.60 -8.78
N GLN A 177 6.61 35.51 -8.59
CA GLN A 177 6.64 36.37 -7.41
C GLN A 177 5.42 37.29 -7.37
N ILE A 178 4.66 37.22 -6.28
CA ILE A 178 3.49 38.08 -6.03
C ILE A 178 3.72 39.08 -4.88
N SER A 179 4.65 38.77 -3.97
CA SER A 179 5.03 39.64 -2.87
C SER A 179 6.44 39.31 -2.38
N SER A 180 7.07 40.25 -1.69
CA SER A 180 8.37 40.08 -1.06
C SER A 180 8.53 41.07 0.09
N GLY A 181 9.41 40.77 1.03
CA GLY A 181 9.68 41.67 2.15
C GLY A 181 10.94 41.29 2.91
N LYS A 182 11.11 41.92 4.07
CA LYS A 182 12.25 41.69 4.98
C LYS A 182 11.76 41.45 6.40
N CYS A 183 12.27 40.43 7.05
CA CYS A 183 12.18 40.26 8.48
C CYS A 183 13.30 41.07 9.14
N ALA A 184 12.97 42.23 9.72
CA ALA A 184 13.96 43.06 10.40
C ALA A 184 14.40 42.49 11.77
N LYS A 185 13.65 41.52 12.30
CA LYS A 185 13.86 40.89 13.59
C LYS A 185 14.88 39.76 13.44
N ALA A 186 15.86 39.72 14.35
CA ALA A 186 16.68 38.54 14.54
C ALA A 186 15.87 37.49 15.33
N LEU A 187 15.88 36.23 14.88
CA LEU A 187 15.14 35.15 15.52
C LEU A 187 16.06 34.33 16.42
N LYS A 188 15.77 34.29 17.71
CA LYS A 188 16.46 33.41 18.66
C LYS A 188 16.13 31.94 18.37
N GLU A 189 16.89 31.03 18.95
CA GLU A 189 16.59 29.60 18.94
C GLU A 189 15.12 29.35 19.32
N MET A 190 14.44 28.58 18.47
CA MET A 190 13.01 28.22 18.54
C MET A 190 12.03 29.39 18.47
N GLU A 191 12.47 30.60 18.14
CA GLU A 191 11.60 31.76 17.95
C GLU A 191 10.91 31.73 16.58
N GLU A 192 9.59 31.91 16.59
CA GLU A 192 8.74 31.93 15.39
C GLU A 192 8.32 33.36 15.01
N THR A 193 8.09 33.57 13.73
CA THR A 193 7.39 34.72 13.15
C THR A 193 6.50 34.27 11.99
N VAL A 194 5.55 35.12 11.57
CA VAL A 194 4.58 34.78 10.53
C VAL A 194 4.52 35.86 9.47
N PHE A 195 4.22 35.45 8.23
CA PHE A 195 4.03 36.34 7.10
C PHE A 195 2.74 35.97 6.39
N SER A 196 1.89 36.95 6.09
CA SER A 196 0.61 36.68 5.44
C SER A 196 0.45 37.45 4.14
N ILE A 197 -0.22 36.81 3.18
CA ILE A 197 -0.71 37.42 1.94
C ILE A 197 -2.18 37.09 1.75
N LYS A 198 -2.89 37.96 1.04
CA LYS A 198 -4.23 37.69 0.54
C LYS A 198 -4.15 37.35 -0.94
N TRP A 199 -4.85 36.32 -1.36
CA TRP A 199 -4.94 35.91 -2.76
C TRP A 199 -6.39 35.67 -3.15
N LYS A 200 -6.71 35.94 -4.40
CA LYS A 200 -8.04 35.71 -4.97
C LYS A 200 -8.04 34.30 -5.56
N TRP A 201 -8.92 33.44 -5.06
CA TRP A 201 -9.02 32.06 -5.47
C TRP A 201 -9.27 31.98 -6.98
N GLU A 202 -8.42 31.23 -7.67
CA GLU A 202 -8.57 30.85 -9.07
C GLU A 202 -8.73 29.33 -9.14
N GLU A 203 -9.61 28.87 -10.03
CA GLU A 203 -9.76 27.44 -10.29
C GLU A 203 -8.52 26.91 -11.01
N GLY A 204 -8.03 25.74 -10.57
CA GLY A 204 -6.89 25.08 -11.21
C GLY A 204 -5.93 24.47 -10.19
N PHE A 205 -4.81 23.98 -10.70
CA PHE A 205 -3.74 23.39 -9.90
C PHE A 205 -2.66 24.42 -9.59
N HIS A 206 -3.02 25.37 -8.71
CA HIS A 206 -2.11 26.42 -8.29
C HIS A 206 -1.25 25.98 -7.11
N THR A 207 0.01 26.40 -7.08
CA THR A 207 0.92 26.21 -5.94
C THR A 207 1.23 27.54 -5.27
N ALA A 208 1.38 27.52 -3.95
CA ALA A 208 1.88 28.64 -3.18
C ALA A 208 3.22 28.30 -2.54
N THR A 209 4.22 29.15 -2.78
CA THR A 209 5.55 28.99 -2.21
C THR A 209 5.89 30.19 -1.34
N PHE A 210 6.37 29.92 -0.14
CA PHE A 210 7.07 30.90 0.69
C PHE A 210 8.54 30.51 0.79
N LYS A 211 9.42 31.46 0.51
CA LYS A 211 10.87 31.25 0.50
C LYS A 211 11.59 32.32 1.29
N ILE A 212 12.43 31.88 2.21
CA ILE A 212 13.41 32.69 2.93
C ILE A 212 14.65 32.87 2.06
N LYS A 213 15.17 34.09 2.01
CA LYS A 213 16.41 34.48 1.32
C LYS A 213 17.39 35.03 2.33
N THR A 214 18.49 34.31 2.50
CA THR A 214 19.58 34.67 3.39
C THR A 214 20.90 34.15 2.83
N ASP A 215 22.01 34.81 3.16
CA ASP A 215 23.38 34.40 2.86
C ASP A 215 24.12 33.88 4.10
N GLN A 216 23.47 33.90 5.26
CA GLN A 216 24.05 33.38 6.49
C GLN A 216 24.24 31.86 6.38
N PRO A 217 25.33 31.31 6.93
CA PRO A 217 25.48 29.86 7.06
C PRO A 217 24.40 29.29 7.98
N GLU A 218 23.79 28.18 7.57
CA GLU A 218 22.71 27.51 8.30
C GLU A 218 22.98 26.00 8.42
N ILE A 219 22.33 25.35 9.39
CA ILE A 219 22.40 23.89 9.55
C ILE A 219 21.85 23.19 8.31
N ALA A 220 20.68 23.63 7.85
CA ALA A 220 20.03 23.18 6.63
C ALA A 220 19.55 24.39 5.82
N ASN A 221 19.37 24.20 4.52
CA ASN A 221 18.77 25.22 3.66
C ASN A 221 17.67 24.69 2.75
N ILE A 222 17.36 23.38 2.79
CA ILE A 222 16.20 22.85 2.05
C ILE A 222 14.87 23.29 2.68
N ASN A 223 14.88 23.55 3.99
CA ASN A 223 13.74 23.96 4.80
C ASN A 223 13.48 25.47 4.77
N ASN A 224 14.35 26.26 4.12
CA ASN A 224 14.11 27.68 3.85
C ASN A 224 12.96 27.94 2.87
N GLU A 225 12.37 26.89 2.30
CA GLU A 225 11.31 26.99 1.31
C GLU A 225 10.23 25.92 1.57
N ALA A 226 8.97 26.35 1.51
CA ALA A 226 7.80 25.49 1.55
C ALA A 226 6.96 25.78 0.30
N THR A 227 6.54 24.73 -0.41
CA THR A 227 5.62 24.83 -1.55
C THR A 227 4.43 23.92 -1.31
N ASP A 228 3.24 24.52 -1.24
CA ASP A 228 1.99 23.79 -1.00
C ASP A 228 1.10 23.83 -2.25
N PRO A 229 0.52 22.69 -2.66
CA PRO A 229 -0.55 22.66 -3.64
C PRO A 229 -1.83 23.25 -3.02
N LEU A 230 -2.39 24.30 -3.62
CA LEU A 230 -3.59 24.96 -3.10
C LEU A 230 -4.85 24.10 -3.22
N TRP A 231 -4.85 23.13 -4.14
CA TRP A 231 -5.88 22.09 -4.25
C TRP A 231 -5.62 20.89 -3.34
N GLY A 232 -4.52 20.89 -2.58
CA GLY A 232 -4.13 19.78 -1.72
C GLY A 232 -5.05 19.64 -0.51
N LEU A 233 -5.34 18.39 -0.14
CA LEU A 233 -6.05 18.03 1.08
C LEU A 233 -5.21 18.42 2.30
N THR A 234 -5.82 19.11 3.25
CA THR A 234 -5.12 19.70 4.40
C THR A 234 -4.96 18.70 5.53
N PHE A 235 -3.73 18.53 6.00
CA PHE A 235 -3.44 17.82 7.24
C PHE A 235 -3.11 18.78 8.37
N SER A 236 -3.59 18.43 9.56
CA SER A 236 -3.16 19.02 10.82
C SER A 236 -2.37 18.01 11.65
N LEU A 237 -1.26 18.44 12.25
CA LEU A 237 -0.50 17.63 13.20
C LEU A 237 -0.73 18.14 14.62
N VAL A 238 -0.83 17.23 15.58
CA VAL A 238 -0.92 17.56 17.01
C VAL A 238 0.27 16.94 17.74
N VAL A 239 0.98 17.75 18.54
CA VAL A 239 2.17 17.31 19.28
C VAL A 239 2.30 18.10 20.59
N SER A 240 2.86 17.48 21.62
CA SER A 240 3.21 18.21 22.84
C SER A 240 4.47 19.05 22.67
N ASN A 241 4.55 20.18 23.38
CA ASN A 241 5.75 21.00 23.45
C ASN A 241 6.96 20.22 23.99
N GLY A 242 6.71 19.25 24.88
CA GLY A 242 7.75 18.38 25.42
C GLY A 242 8.37 17.47 24.36
N LYS A 243 7.54 16.81 23.55
CA LYS A 243 8.00 15.96 22.45
C LYS A 243 8.68 16.76 21.34
N ALA A 244 8.16 17.94 21.00
CA ALA A 244 8.82 18.86 20.06
C ALA A 244 10.21 19.29 20.55
N LYS A 245 10.38 19.58 21.85
CA LYS A 245 11.69 19.88 22.46
C LYS A 245 12.64 18.68 22.44
N ALA A 246 12.13 17.47 22.65
CA ALA A 246 12.94 16.25 22.56
C ALA A 246 13.47 16.06 21.13
N TRP A 247 12.63 16.27 20.11
CA TRP A 247 13.07 16.26 18.70
C TRP A 247 14.16 17.29 18.41
N HIS A 248 14.15 18.44 19.10
CA HIS A 248 15.19 19.45 18.98
C HIS A 248 16.57 19.02 19.55
N GLN A 249 16.68 17.82 20.12
CA GLN A 249 17.94 17.26 20.60
C GLN A 249 18.61 16.31 19.60
N VAL A 250 17.90 15.83 18.58
CA VAL A 250 18.39 14.80 17.64
C VAL A 250 18.31 15.29 16.20
N ARG A 251 19.23 14.83 15.34
CA ARG A 251 19.18 15.18 13.92
C ARG A 251 18.36 14.16 13.16
N SER A 252 17.39 14.62 12.37
CA SER A 252 16.55 13.75 11.57
C SER A 252 17.18 13.39 10.21
N ALA A 253 16.58 12.46 9.45
CA ALA A 253 16.96 12.12 8.08
C ALA A 253 16.89 13.30 7.11
N VAL A 254 16.16 14.37 7.45
CA VAL A 254 16.10 15.62 6.67
C VAL A 254 17.39 16.43 6.83
N GLY A 255 18.15 16.19 7.91
CA GLY A 255 19.39 16.90 8.24
C GLY A 255 19.22 17.99 9.30
N THR A 256 18.00 18.19 9.81
CA THR A 256 17.62 19.25 10.75
C THR A 256 17.33 18.69 12.15
N PHE A 257 17.20 19.58 13.13
CA PHE A 257 16.82 19.25 14.53
C PHE A 257 15.38 19.71 14.81
N SER A 258 14.47 19.45 13.87
CA SER A 258 13.09 19.95 13.93
C SER A 258 12.09 18.82 13.69
N PHE A 259 11.11 18.74 14.59
CA PHE A 259 9.91 17.92 14.44
C PHE A 259 9.14 18.35 13.18
N GLU A 260 8.99 19.65 13.00
CA GLU A 260 8.25 20.29 11.92
C GLU A 260 8.81 19.90 10.56
N ASP A 261 10.13 20.03 10.37
CA ASP A 261 10.80 19.66 9.12
C ASP A 261 10.68 18.16 8.82
N TYR A 262 10.87 17.31 9.84
CA TYR A 262 10.80 15.86 9.67
C TYR A 262 9.41 15.41 9.21
N TYR A 263 8.35 15.92 9.83
CA TYR A 263 6.99 15.51 9.47
C TYR A 263 6.40 16.25 8.28
N ARG A 264 6.82 17.49 8.02
CA ARG A 264 6.54 18.16 6.74
C ARG A 264 7.10 17.35 5.57
N TRP A 265 8.35 16.86 5.70
CA TRP A 265 8.96 16.03 4.66
C TRP A 265 8.12 14.78 4.35
N HIS A 266 7.49 14.14 5.32
CA HIS A 266 6.63 12.97 5.04
C HIS A 266 5.36 13.34 4.26
N VAL A 267 4.77 14.51 4.53
CA VAL A 267 3.65 15.03 3.72
C VAL A 267 4.11 15.36 2.30
N ASP A 268 5.29 15.96 2.15
CA ASP A 268 5.88 16.21 0.82
C ASP A 268 6.24 14.90 0.10
N LEU A 269 6.70 13.89 0.82
CA LEU A 269 7.00 12.56 0.32
C LEU A 269 5.74 11.88 -0.21
N MET A 270 4.59 12.00 0.47
CA MET A 270 3.32 11.51 -0.09
C MET A 270 3.04 12.10 -1.47
N ASN A 271 3.30 13.40 -1.69
CA ASN A 271 3.13 14.02 -3.01
C ASN A 271 4.12 13.47 -4.05
N VAL A 272 5.35 13.13 -3.65
CA VAL A 272 6.32 12.44 -4.52
C VAL A 272 5.80 11.06 -4.90
N LEU A 273 5.33 10.27 -3.93
CA LEU A 273 4.78 8.94 -4.17
C LEU A 273 3.51 9.01 -5.03
N PHE A 274 2.63 9.98 -4.78
CA PHE A 274 1.42 10.25 -5.58
C PHE A 274 1.76 10.50 -7.04
N ALA A 275 2.69 11.41 -7.32
CA ALA A 275 3.12 11.70 -8.69
C ALA A 275 3.74 10.48 -9.41
N ASN A 276 4.33 9.53 -8.66
CA ASN A 276 4.95 8.33 -9.22
C ASN A 276 4.05 7.08 -9.15
N SER A 277 2.83 7.20 -8.62
CA SER A 277 1.84 6.10 -8.57
C SER A 277 1.13 5.99 -9.93
N ILE A 278 1.91 5.60 -10.95
CA ILE A 278 1.49 5.55 -12.35
C ILE A 278 0.98 4.16 -12.70
N TRP A 279 -0.27 4.10 -13.17
CA TRP A 279 -0.97 2.86 -13.49
C TRP A 279 -1.74 2.99 -14.82
N PRO A 280 -2.18 1.89 -15.45
CA PRO A 280 -2.99 1.96 -16.67
C PRO A 280 -4.24 2.85 -16.56
N SER A 281 -4.87 2.87 -15.39
CA SER A 281 -6.01 3.75 -15.10
C SER A 281 -5.62 5.16 -14.60
N ALA A 282 -4.38 5.35 -14.16
CA ALA A 282 -3.82 6.61 -13.65
C ALA A 282 -2.48 6.93 -14.34
N PRO A 283 -2.47 7.20 -15.66
CA PRO A 283 -1.24 7.28 -16.45
C PRO A 283 -0.36 8.50 -16.13
N GLU A 284 -0.92 9.53 -15.51
CA GLU A 284 -0.21 10.74 -15.07
C GLU A 284 0.12 10.72 -13.57
N GLY A 285 -0.06 9.56 -12.93
CA GLY A 285 0.01 9.41 -11.49
C GLY A 285 -1.26 9.89 -10.78
N ILE A 286 -1.18 10.04 -9.46
CA ILE A 286 -2.25 10.62 -8.66
C ILE A 286 -2.26 12.13 -8.90
N LYS A 287 -3.46 12.70 -8.97
CA LYS A 287 -3.79 14.12 -9.15
C LYS A 287 -4.02 14.83 -7.82
N ALA A 288 -4.68 14.15 -6.88
CA ALA A 288 -4.82 14.64 -5.52
C ALA A 288 -3.45 14.91 -4.92
N ARG A 289 -3.36 15.94 -4.09
CA ARG A 289 -2.17 16.25 -3.32
C ARG A 289 -2.54 16.44 -1.87
N VAL A 290 -1.55 16.42 -0.99
CA VAL A 290 -1.68 16.73 0.43
C VAL A 290 -0.80 17.91 0.79
N ARG A 291 -1.13 18.60 1.88
CA ARG A 291 -0.36 19.73 2.40
C ARG A 291 -0.45 19.78 3.92
N LEU A 292 0.64 20.18 4.55
CA LEU A 292 0.66 20.45 5.99
C LEU A 292 0.11 21.86 6.22
N ASP A 293 -1.11 21.95 6.72
CA ASP A 293 -1.81 23.23 6.89
C ASP A 293 -1.61 23.84 8.27
N ARG A 294 -1.43 23.00 9.30
CA ARG A 294 -1.24 23.46 10.68
C ARG A 294 -0.52 22.43 11.54
N ILE A 295 0.30 22.93 12.46
CA ILE A 295 0.79 22.17 13.63
C ILE A 295 0.19 22.77 14.89
N VAL A 296 -0.35 21.91 15.75
CA VAL A 296 -1.00 22.26 17.02
C VAL A 296 -0.10 21.79 18.15
N TYR A 297 0.44 22.74 18.88
CA TYR A 297 1.27 22.50 20.05
C TYR A 297 0.44 22.56 21.33
N THR A 298 0.68 21.63 22.25
CA THR A 298 0.01 21.60 23.56
C THR A 298 1.00 21.35 24.71
N ASP A 299 0.72 21.92 25.87
CA ASP A 299 1.39 21.55 27.13
C ASP A 299 0.61 20.46 27.92
N GLY A 300 -0.62 20.16 27.49
CA GLY A 300 -1.47 19.09 28.04
C GLY A 300 -1.47 17.84 27.18
N ASP A 301 -2.49 17.00 27.35
CA ASP A 301 -2.64 15.76 26.58
C ASP A 301 -2.89 16.06 25.07
N PRO A 302 -2.04 15.54 24.15
CA PRO A 302 -2.26 15.64 22.71
C PRO A 302 -3.62 15.09 22.23
N ALA A 303 -4.18 14.06 22.87
CA ALA A 303 -5.48 13.53 22.51
C ALA A 303 -6.62 14.52 22.83
N GLU A 304 -6.55 15.21 23.97
CA GLU A 304 -7.50 16.28 24.30
C GLU A 304 -7.37 17.48 23.36
N ALA A 305 -6.13 17.83 22.97
CA ALA A 305 -5.87 18.88 21.99
C ALA A 305 -6.43 18.53 20.60
N GLN A 306 -6.32 17.27 20.18
CA GLN A 306 -6.93 16.76 18.95
C GLN A 306 -8.47 16.84 19.00
N ALA A 307 -9.08 16.38 20.09
CA ALA A 307 -10.53 16.46 20.26
C ALA A 307 -11.05 17.91 20.21
N SER A 308 -10.24 18.86 20.70
CA SER A 308 -10.53 20.30 20.70
C SER A 308 -10.49 20.96 19.30
N LEU A 309 -10.07 20.23 18.25
CA LEU A 309 -10.13 20.73 16.87
C LEU A 309 -11.56 20.77 16.33
N VAL A 310 -12.47 19.98 16.91
CA VAL A 310 -13.90 20.05 16.63
C VAL A 310 -14.44 21.38 17.12
N GLN A 311 -14.93 22.21 16.19
CA GLN A 311 -15.48 23.52 16.51
C GLN A 311 -16.87 23.41 17.18
N PRO A 312 -17.41 24.49 17.80
CA PRO A 312 -18.70 24.45 18.50
C PRO A 312 -19.91 24.01 17.66
N ASP A 313 -19.80 24.07 16.33
CA ASP A 313 -20.77 23.58 15.35
C ASP A 313 -20.69 22.05 15.12
N GLY A 314 -19.69 21.37 15.69
CA GLY A 314 -19.45 19.94 15.54
C GLY A 314 -18.58 19.57 14.35
N ILE A 315 -17.96 20.55 13.68
CA ILE A 315 -17.15 20.34 12.47
C ILE A 315 -15.67 20.48 12.78
N ARG A 316 -14.86 19.59 12.20
CA ARG A 316 -13.41 19.81 12.06
C ARG A 316 -13.14 20.49 10.73
N TYR A 317 -12.26 21.49 10.74
CA TYR A 317 -11.90 22.25 9.55
C TYR A 317 -10.51 21.86 9.04
N ASP A 318 -10.30 20.55 8.95
CA ASP A 318 -9.14 19.89 8.34
C ASP A 318 -9.65 18.72 7.48
N GLN A 319 -8.83 18.21 6.56
CA GLN A 319 -9.17 17.04 5.73
C GLN A 319 -8.43 15.79 6.21
N GLY A 320 -8.00 15.78 7.47
CA GLY A 320 -7.19 14.71 8.04
C GLY A 320 -6.23 15.25 9.09
N ASN A 321 -5.85 14.36 10.00
CA ASN A 321 -4.94 14.73 11.07
C ASN A 321 -4.14 13.56 11.61
N TRP A 322 -3.03 13.88 12.26
CA TRP A 322 -2.22 12.92 12.98
C TRP A 322 -1.81 13.47 14.34
N THR A 323 -1.93 12.65 15.38
CA THR A 323 -1.62 13.04 16.76
C THR A 323 -0.49 12.19 17.30
N TRP A 324 0.57 12.85 17.75
CA TRP A 324 1.63 12.20 18.50
C TRP A 324 1.21 12.11 19.96
N THR A 325 0.75 10.93 20.36
CA THR A 325 0.31 10.68 21.73
C THR A 325 1.50 10.59 22.68
N ASP A 326 1.26 10.99 23.93
CA ASP A 326 2.21 10.88 25.02
C ASP A 326 1.68 9.86 26.03
N THR A 327 2.58 9.05 26.58
CA THR A 327 2.25 8.15 27.68
C THR A 327 2.02 8.93 28.97
N GLU A 328 1.24 8.35 29.89
CA GLU A 328 1.03 8.92 31.23
C GLU A 328 2.36 9.23 31.94
N GLU A 329 3.37 8.37 31.75
CA GLU A 329 4.69 8.56 32.37
C GLU A 329 5.47 9.73 31.75
N GLU A 330 5.41 9.92 30.43
CA GLU A 330 6.03 11.07 29.76
C GLU A 330 5.43 12.39 30.27
N MET A 331 4.09 12.45 30.33
CA MET A 331 3.39 13.64 30.83
C MET A 331 3.71 13.92 32.30
N ARG A 332 3.75 12.88 33.15
CA ARG A 332 4.05 13.00 34.58
C ARG A 332 5.50 13.38 34.87
N SER A 333 6.44 12.81 34.13
CA SER A 333 7.88 12.99 34.38
C SER A 333 8.49 14.17 33.62
N GLY A 334 7.83 14.65 32.56
CA GLY A 334 8.37 15.62 31.61
C GLY A 334 9.50 15.05 30.74
N LYS A 335 9.74 13.73 30.77
CA LYS A 335 10.77 13.05 29.98
C LYS A 335 10.15 12.33 28.79
N PHE A 336 10.09 13.04 27.68
CA PHE A 336 9.51 12.55 26.43
C PHE A 336 10.49 11.64 25.70
N GLN A 337 10.01 10.46 25.32
CA GLN A 337 10.78 9.49 24.58
C GLN A 337 10.59 9.71 23.08
N LEU A 338 11.70 9.59 22.35
CA LEU A 338 11.67 9.56 20.90
C LEU A 338 11.73 8.12 20.40
N PRO A 339 11.29 7.88 19.15
CA PRO A 339 11.61 6.64 18.45
C PRO A 339 13.12 6.35 18.43
N SER A 340 13.48 5.11 18.09
CA SER A 340 14.88 4.71 18.02
C SER A 340 15.69 5.55 17.03
N LYS A 341 17.02 5.57 17.17
CA LYS A 341 17.90 6.27 16.23
C LYS A 341 17.72 5.82 14.79
N ASP A 342 17.49 4.54 14.57
CA ASP A 342 17.20 4.02 13.24
C ASP A 342 15.89 4.55 12.65
N TRP A 343 14.93 4.94 13.48
CA TRP A 343 13.68 5.55 13.04
C TRP A 343 13.89 6.98 12.54
N TYR A 344 14.33 7.89 13.41
CA TYR A 344 14.42 9.32 13.05
C TYR A 344 15.53 9.63 12.03
N THR A 345 16.51 8.74 11.85
CA THR A 345 17.52 8.81 10.78
C THR A 345 17.11 8.07 9.51
N GLY A 346 15.91 7.49 9.48
CA GLY A 346 15.31 6.84 8.31
C GLY A 346 14.05 7.56 7.85
N THR A 347 13.34 6.93 6.92
CA THR A 347 12.00 7.31 6.51
C THR A 347 11.00 6.56 7.36
N GLU A 348 10.06 7.27 7.95
CA GLU A 348 8.94 6.67 8.67
C GLU A 348 7.86 6.27 7.66
N TRP A 349 7.93 5.02 7.20
CA TRP A 349 7.00 4.50 6.19
C TRP A 349 5.58 4.26 6.71
N SER A 350 5.39 4.11 8.03
CA SER A 350 4.06 4.01 8.63
C SER A 350 3.29 5.31 8.46
N LEU A 351 3.92 6.48 8.53
CA LEU A 351 3.17 7.74 8.51
C LEU A 351 2.44 7.99 7.18
N PRO A 352 3.06 7.86 5.98
CA PRO A 352 2.34 7.95 4.71
C PRO A 352 1.18 6.94 4.58
N HIS A 353 1.33 5.75 5.16
CA HIS A 353 0.28 4.73 5.20
C HIS A 353 -0.91 5.19 6.06
N GLU A 354 -0.63 5.60 7.30
CA GLU A 354 -1.63 6.07 8.25
C GLU A 354 -2.33 7.38 7.80
N LEU A 355 -1.57 8.29 7.20
CA LEU A 355 -2.14 9.48 6.55
C LEU A 355 -2.97 9.10 5.31
N GLY A 356 -2.69 7.96 4.68
CA GLY A 356 -3.56 7.35 3.68
C GLY A 356 -4.96 7.12 4.22
N HIS A 357 -5.13 6.56 5.42
CA HIS A 357 -6.44 6.38 6.03
C HIS A 357 -7.22 7.69 6.20
N GLN A 358 -6.52 8.79 6.48
CA GLN A 358 -7.16 10.11 6.54
C GLN A 358 -7.77 10.52 5.19
N LEU A 359 -7.27 9.98 4.08
CA LEU A 359 -7.76 10.23 2.73
C LEU A 359 -8.94 9.33 2.32
N GLY A 360 -9.27 8.34 3.14
CA GLY A 360 -10.36 7.39 2.90
C GLY A 360 -9.94 6.10 2.18
N ILE A 361 -8.65 5.85 2.02
CA ILE A 361 -8.12 4.59 1.46
C ILE A 361 -7.97 3.54 2.56
N ALA A 362 -8.40 2.32 2.23
CA ALA A 362 -8.42 1.18 3.13
C ALA A 362 -7.15 0.36 3.03
N ASP A 363 -6.94 -0.45 4.06
CA ASP A 363 -5.88 -1.44 4.11
C ASP A 363 -6.23 -2.67 3.26
N TRP A 364 -5.38 -2.96 2.30
CA TRP A 364 -5.50 -4.13 1.43
C TRP A 364 -5.01 -5.42 2.08
N TYR A 365 -4.18 -5.37 3.12
CA TYR A 365 -3.84 -6.58 3.86
C TYR A 365 -5.06 -7.18 4.60
N TRP A 366 -6.18 -6.45 4.73
CA TRP A 366 -7.42 -7.02 5.26
C TRP A 366 -8.06 -8.06 4.37
N ILE A 367 -7.79 -8.03 3.06
CA ILE A 367 -8.21 -9.09 2.13
C ILE A 367 -7.23 -10.25 2.09
N ASP A 368 -6.12 -10.25 2.85
CA ASP A 368 -5.33 -11.47 3.04
C ASP A 368 -6.14 -12.50 3.85
N TYR A 369 -6.04 -13.78 3.46
CA TYR A 369 -6.80 -14.87 4.07
C TYR A 369 -5.91 -16.05 4.45
N GLY A 370 -5.77 -16.28 5.75
CA GLY A 370 -4.97 -17.37 6.32
C GLY A 370 -5.54 -18.78 6.17
N GLY A 371 -6.69 -18.95 5.52
CA GLY A 371 -7.32 -20.26 5.30
C GLY A 371 -8.11 -20.80 6.51
N THR A 372 -8.76 -21.95 6.31
CA THR A 372 -9.48 -22.70 7.36
C THR A 372 -9.20 -24.19 7.26
N ASP A 373 -9.58 -24.95 8.29
CA ASP A 373 -9.45 -26.41 8.37
C ASP A 373 -10.43 -27.17 7.46
N TYR A 374 -11.48 -26.51 6.95
CA TYR A 374 -12.48 -27.09 6.05
C TYR A 374 -12.30 -26.69 4.57
N HIS A 375 -11.38 -25.77 4.27
CA HIS A 375 -10.95 -25.47 2.90
C HIS A 375 -9.48 -25.84 2.77
N THR A 376 -9.21 -27.08 2.36
CA THR A 376 -7.85 -27.63 2.32
C THR A 376 -7.50 -28.20 0.96
N TRP A 377 -6.22 -28.17 0.63
CA TRP A 377 -5.68 -28.83 -0.55
C TRP A 377 -5.79 -30.36 -0.41
N GLN A 378 -6.27 -31.03 -1.46
CA GLN A 378 -6.52 -32.47 -1.43
C GLN A 378 -5.24 -33.31 -1.34
N ASP A 379 -4.10 -32.74 -1.73
CA ASP A 379 -2.83 -33.43 -1.86
C ASP A 379 -2.10 -33.58 -0.51
N ASN A 380 -2.20 -32.57 0.37
CA ASN A 380 -1.48 -32.54 1.65
C ASN A 380 -2.32 -32.04 2.85
N GLY A 381 -3.55 -31.59 2.64
CA GLY A 381 -4.42 -31.09 3.70
C GLY A 381 -4.07 -29.69 4.23
N GLU A 382 -3.14 -28.96 3.60
CA GLU A 382 -2.86 -27.57 3.97
C GLU A 382 -4.10 -26.69 3.75
N PRO A 383 -4.39 -25.72 4.64
CA PRO A 383 -5.40 -24.71 4.39
C PRO A 383 -5.16 -23.99 3.07
N ILE A 384 -6.21 -23.73 2.32
CA ILE A 384 -6.15 -22.89 1.13
C ILE A 384 -6.10 -21.44 1.61
N THR A 385 -5.01 -20.76 1.30
CA THR A 385 -4.78 -19.37 1.72
C THR A 385 -4.91 -18.42 0.53
N HIS A 386 -4.92 -17.12 0.82
CA HIS A 386 -4.80 -16.07 -0.19
C HIS A 386 -3.99 -14.92 0.39
N PHE A 387 -3.17 -14.33 -0.46
CA PHE A 387 -2.39 -13.14 -0.22
C PHE A 387 -2.64 -12.24 -1.43
N GLU A 388 -2.91 -10.95 -1.20
CA GLU A 388 -3.34 -10.02 -2.26
C GLU A 388 -2.48 -10.18 -3.53
N LEU A 389 -3.11 -10.10 -4.71
CA LEU A 389 -2.42 -10.23 -6.00
C LEU A 389 -1.42 -9.10 -6.28
N HIS A 390 -1.62 -7.95 -5.62
CA HIS A 390 -0.88 -6.71 -5.86
C HIS A 390 -0.25 -6.13 -4.58
N PRO A 391 0.49 -6.92 -3.78
CA PRO A 391 0.79 -6.54 -2.41
C PRO A 391 1.85 -5.43 -2.31
N ASN A 392 2.64 -5.18 -3.35
CA ASN A 392 3.70 -4.17 -3.35
C ASN A 392 3.14 -2.75 -3.53
N GLN A 393 2.29 -2.33 -2.60
CA GLN A 393 1.60 -1.03 -2.57
C GLN A 393 1.53 -0.49 -1.14
N MET A 394 1.48 0.84 -0.99
CA MET A 394 1.52 1.54 0.30
C MET A 394 0.42 1.10 1.28
N MET A 395 -0.75 0.72 0.77
CA MET A 395 -1.90 0.32 1.59
C MET A 395 -1.97 -1.19 1.86
N HIS A 396 -1.01 -1.99 1.38
CA HIS A 396 -0.84 -3.39 1.78
C HIS A 396 0.44 -3.54 2.62
N TRP A 397 1.56 -3.13 2.06
CA TRP A 397 2.83 -2.99 2.76
C TRP A 397 3.11 -1.53 3.07
N HIS A 398 3.56 -1.24 4.29
CA HIS A 398 4.28 0.00 4.55
C HIS A 398 5.40 0.20 3.52
N GLY A 399 5.76 1.45 3.25
CA GLY A 399 6.73 1.76 2.21
C GLY A 399 8.10 1.05 2.33
N PRO A 400 8.94 1.07 1.28
CA PRO A 400 9.09 2.11 0.24
C PRO A 400 8.25 1.92 -1.04
N ASN A 401 6.94 1.70 -0.92
CA ASN A 401 6.00 1.42 -2.00
C ASN A 401 5.29 2.69 -2.48
N ILE A 402 4.81 2.67 -3.72
CA ILE A 402 3.85 3.65 -4.25
C ILE A 402 2.42 3.26 -3.83
N TYR A 403 1.45 4.15 -4.03
CA TYR A 403 0.03 3.82 -3.79
C TYR A 403 -0.51 2.94 -4.92
N GLY A 404 -1.44 2.03 -4.60
CA GLY A 404 -1.96 1.06 -5.55
C GLY A 404 -2.80 1.68 -6.66
N GLU A 405 -3.17 0.86 -7.65
CA GLU A 405 -3.99 1.31 -8.78
C GLU A 405 -5.38 1.78 -8.31
N VAL A 406 -6.03 1.01 -7.44
CA VAL A 406 -7.34 1.38 -6.88
C VAL A 406 -7.26 2.70 -6.09
N ASP A 407 -6.29 2.83 -5.19
CA ASP A 407 -6.05 4.04 -4.40
C ASP A 407 -5.82 5.25 -5.32
N ALA A 408 -5.03 5.06 -6.37
CA ALA A 408 -4.66 6.13 -7.27
C ALA A 408 -5.88 6.70 -8.03
N ASN A 409 -6.76 5.82 -8.52
CA ASN A 409 -7.99 6.27 -9.17
C ASN A 409 -8.97 6.89 -8.20
N TYR A 410 -9.14 6.30 -7.02
CA TYR A 410 -10.03 6.84 -6.00
C TYR A 410 -9.64 8.29 -5.68
N LEU A 411 -8.35 8.55 -5.46
CA LEU A 411 -7.83 9.88 -5.20
C LEU A 411 -7.95 10.79 -6.44
N ASN A 412 -7.85 10.27 -7.66
CA ASN A 412 -8.08 11.03 -8.89
C ASN A 412 -9.54 11.44 -9.10
N GLU A 413 -10.50 10.59 -8.80
CA GLU A 413 -11.92 10.89 -8.93
C GLU A 413 -12.43 11.78 -7.78
N THR A 414 -11.79 11.72 -6.62
CA THR A 414 -12.26 12.40 -5.40
C THR A 414 -11.42 13.61 -4.98
N TRP A 415 -10.40 14.01 -5.73
CA TRP A 415 -9.44 15.06 -5.33
C TRP A 415 -10.08 16.38 -4.83
N ASP A 416 -11.30 16.71 -5.26
CA ASP A 416 -12.07 17.91 -4.92
C ASP A 416 -13.22 17.64 -3.92
N LYS A 417 -13.25 16.47 -3.28
CA LYS A 417 -14.30 16.02 -2.35
C LYS A 417 -13.82 16.09 -0.90
N PRO A 418 -14.73 16.33 0.06
CA PRO A 418 -14.38 16.35 1.47
C PRO A 418 -14.01 14.95 1.97
N ARG A 419 -13.07 14.89 2.91
CA ARG A 419 -12.59 13.64 3.52
C ARG A 419 -13.38 13.26 4.77
N GLY A 420 -13.36 11.97 5.07
CA GLY A 420 -14.09 11.36 6.20
C GLY A 420 -14.76 10.03 5.86
N TYR A 421 -15.10 9.81 4.58
CA TYR A 421 -15.48 8.48 4.10
C TYR A 421 -14.28 7.55 4.10
N PHE A 422 -14.53 6.26 4.38
CA PHE A 422 -13.53 5.21 4.33
C PHE A 422 -14.01 4.11 3.38
N ALA A 423 -13.16 3.76 2.40
CA ALA A 423 -13.35 2.64 1.48
C ALA A 423 -14.64 2.65 0.64
N ASP A 424 -15.24 3.81 0.38
CA ASP A 424 -16.49 3.87 -0.38
C ASP A 424 -16.35 3.47 -1.85
N TYR A 425 -15.12 3.48 -2.37
CA TYR A 425 -14.78 2.92 -3.67
C TYR A 425 -14.98 1.41 -3.78
N TYR A 426 -15.18 0.66 -2.69
CA TYR A 426 -15.61 -0.74 -2.78
C TYR A 426 -16.93 -0.89 -3.57
N PHE A 427 -17.72 0.18 -3.69
CA PHE A 427 -18.93 0.16 -4.51
C PHE A 427 -18.66 0.30 -6.02
N ALA A 428 -17.40 0.55 -6.43
CA ALA A 428 -16.97 0.61 -7.82
C ALA A 428 -16.87 -0.79 -8.43
N ILE A 429 -18.01 -1.45 -8.58
CA ILE A 429 -18.12 -2.79 -9.17
C ILE A 429 -18.87 -2.65 -10.51
N PRO A 430 -18.39 -3.30 -11.61
CA PRO A 430 -19.09 -3.33 -12.88
C PRO A 430 -20.53 -3.85 -12.74
N LYS A 431 -21.46 -3.35 -13.56
CA LYS A 431 -22.89 -3.74 -13.45
C LYS A 431 -23.13 -5.22 -13.67
N GLU A 432 -22.46 -5.81 -14.65
CA GLU A 432 -22.56 -7.23 -14.97
C GLU A 432 -21.18 -7.88 -14.87
N ASN A 433 -21.09 -8.97 -14.11
CA ASN A 433 -19.82 -9.63 -13.89
C ASN A 433 -19.92 -11.10 -14.30
N TYR A 434 -18.83 -11.62 -14.83
CA TYR A 434 -18.73 -13.01 -15.24
C TYR A 434 -17.38 -13.57 -14.86
N ILE A 435 -17.34 -14.87 -14.62
CA ILE A 435 -16.09 -15.62 -14.71
C ILE A 435 -15.98 -16.29 -16.09
N LYS A 436 -14.76 -16.44 -16.57
CA LYS A 436 -14.40 -17.25 -17.74
C LYS A 436 -13.39 -18.30 -17.33
N VAL A 437 -13.80 -19.55 -17.30
CA VAL A 437 -12.93 -20.69 -17.01
C VAL A 437 -12.30 -21.16 -18.32
N VAL A 438 -10.97 -21.19 -18.35
CA VAL A 438 -10.19 -21.68 -19.50
C VAL A 438 -9.24 -22.79 -19.07
N ASP A 439 -8.92 -23.67 -20.02
CA ASP A 439 -7.96 -24.75 -19.84
C ASP A 439 -6.51 -24.22 -19.86
N VAL A 440 -5.53 -25.13 -19.78
CA VAL A 440 -4.10 -24.77 -19.83
C VAL A 440 -3.70 -24.05 -21.13
N ASN A 441 -4.44 -24.29 -22.22
CA ASN A 441 -4.23 -23.71 -23.55
C ASN A 441 -4.97 -22.38 -23.77
N GLY A 442 -5.86 -21.98 -22.84
CA GLY A 442 -6.71 -20.80 -22.97
C GLY A 442 -8.04 -21.06 -23.70
N ASP A 443 -8.33 -22.33 -24.03
CA ASP A 443 -9.59 -22.74 -24.63
C ASP A 443 -10.69 -22.82 -23.53
N PRO A 444 -11.95 -22.50 -23.84
CA PRO A 444 -13.06 -22.60 -22.89
C PRO A 444 -13.22 -23.97 -22.22
N VAL A 445 -13.52 -23.99 -20.92
CA VAL A 445 -13.91 -25.22 -20.20
C VAL A 445 -15.42 -25.24 -19.99
N PRO A 446 -16.20 -25.96 -20.82
CA PRO A 446 -17.64 -26.03 -20.67
C PRO A 446 -18.07 -27.02 -19.59
N HIS A 447 -19.23 -26.75 -18.98
CA HIS A 447 -19.86 -27.59 -17.97
C HIS A 447 -18.96 -27.90 -16.77
N ALA A 448 -18.06 -26.97 -16.43
CA ALA A 448 -17.36 -27.01 -15.15
C ALA A 448 -18.32 -26.54 -14.05
N ARG A 449 -18.36 -27.27 -12.93
CA ARG A 449 -19.10 -26.85 -11.74
C ARG A 449 -18.31 -25.76 -11.03
N VAL A 450 -18.99 -24.70 -10.62
CA VAL A 450 -18.41 -23.59 -9.89
C VAL A 450 -19.11 -23.46 -8.55
N GLU A 451 -18.33 -23.41 -7.49
CA GLU A 451 -18.78 -23.25 -6.10
C GLU A 451 -17.97 -22.12 -5.48
N MET A 452 -18.63 -21.07 -5.00
CA MET A 452 -17.96 -19.91 -4.39
C MET A 452 -18.33 -19.79 -2.92
N TYR A 453 -17.33 -19.61 -2.08
CA TYR A 453 -17.39 -19.47 -0.63
C TYR A 453 -16.94 -18.05 -0.29
N GLN A 454 -17.69 -17.33 0.54
CA GLN A 454 -17.44 -15.90 0.74
C GLN A 454 -16.99 -15.63 2.17
N ARG A 455 -15.94 -14.82 2.31
CA ARG A 455 -15.51 -14.29 3.60
C ARG A 455 -16.56 -13.33 4.17
N GLY A 456 -16.62 -13.23 5.50
CA GLY A 456 -17.49 -12.31 6.20
C GLY A 456 -18.97 -12.67 6.10
N THR A 457 -19.31 -13.93 5.78
CA THR A 457 -20.70 -14.36 5.62
C THR A 457 -20.98 -15.75 6.19
N LEU A 458 -22.22 -15.92 6.64
CA LEU A 458 -22.86 -17.20 6.88
C LEU A 458 -24.15 -17.26 6.06
N ILE A 459 -24.45 -18.43 5.49
CA ILE A 459 -25.74 -18.65 4.82
C ILE A 459 -26.85 -18.53 5.86
N ASP A 460 -27.91 -17.81 5.52
CA ASP A 460 -29.13 -17.76 6.33
C ASP A 460 -29.87 -19.10 6.19
N PRO A 461 -30.00 -19.90 7.27
CA PRO A 461 -30.69 -21.19 7.21
C PRO A 461 -32.19 -21.06 6.95
N ALA A 462 -32.79 -19.89 7.18
CA ALA A 462 -34.18 -19.59 6.84
C ALA A 462 -34.34 -19.08 5.40
N GLY A 463 -33.24 -18.67 4.75
CA GLY A 463 -33.20 -18.17 3.39
C GLY A 463 -33.43 -19.27 2.35
N SER A 464 -34.31 -19.02 1.39
CA SER A 464 -34.48 -19.91 0.23
C SER A 464 -33.44 -19.59 -0.85
N PRO A 465 -32.89 -20.60 -1.56
CA PRO A 465 -31.99 -20.37 -2.69
C PRO A 465 -32.69 -19.58 -3.78
N ILE A 466 -31.95 -18.67 -4.41
CA ILE A 466 -32.45 -17.80 -5.49
C ILE A 466 -31.69 -18.14 -6.77
N VAL A 467 -32.39 -18.14 -7.91
CA VAL A 467 -31.80 -18.39 -9.23
C VAL A 467 -31.75 -17.08 -10.01
N ASP A 468 -30.55 -16.71 -10.47
CA ASP A 468 -30.30 -15.60 -11.39
C ASP A 468 -29.51 -16.14 -12.58
N GLN A 469 -30.07 -16.02 -13.79
CA GLN A 469 -29.47 -16.49 -15.05
C GLN A 469 -28.90 -17.93 -15.02
N GLY A 470 -29.56 -18.83 -14.28
CA GLY A 470 -29.15 -20.23 -14.16
C GLY A 470 -28.06 -20.50 -13.11
N VAL A 471 -27.67 -19.48 -12.35
CA VAL A 471 -26.77 -19.56 -11.20
C VAL A 471 -27.60 -19.45 -9.93
N ILE A 472 -27.30 -20.31 -8.96
CA ILE A 472 -27.96 -20.33 -7.65
C ILE A 472 -27.11 -19.50 -6.68
N TYR A 473 -27.73 -18.62 -5.91
CA TYR A 473 -27.09 -18.02 -4.74
C TYR A 473 -27.98 -18.13 -3.50
N PHE A 474 -27.35 -18.06 -2.33
CA PHE A 474 -28.01 -18.21 -1.04
C PHE A 474 -28.04 -16.87 -0.30
N PRO A 475 -29.17 -16.50 0.34
CA PRO A 475 -29.21 -15.40 1.28
C PRO A 475 -28.21 -15.62 2.43
N VAL A 476 -27.67 -14.53 2.97
CA VAL A 476 -26.71 -14.55 4.08
C VAL A 476 -27.29 -13.81 5.28
N ILE A 477 -26.76 -14.09 6.46
CA ILE A 477 -27.12 -13.39 7.69
C ILE A 477 -26.60 -11.94 7.62
N GLU A 478 -27.49 -10.97 7.83
CA GLU A 478 -27.17 -9.54 7.90
C GLU A 478 -27.29 -9.04 9.35
N ASP A 479 -26.35 -9.48 10.19
CA ASP A 479 -26.27 -9.18 11.63
C ASP A 479 -25.15 -8.18 11.97
N GLY A 480 -24.46 -7.65 10.96
CA GLY A 480 -23.32 -6.74 11.13
C GLY A 480 -21.99 -7.42 11.47
N ASN A 481 -21.96 -8.76 11.61
CA ASN A 481 -20.72 -9.47 11.83
C ASN A 481 -20.02 -9.79 10.51
N PHE A 482 -19.01 -8.98 10.17
CA PHE A 482 -18.18 -9.16 8.98
C PHE A 482 -16.89 -9.95 9.25
N GLU A 483 -16.56 -10.24 10.51
CA GLU A 483 -15.30 -10.90 10.94
C GLU A 483 -15.41 -12.43 10.92
N ILE A 484 -15.92 -12.97 9.82
CA ILE A 484 -16.13 -14.41 9.63
C ILE A 484 -15.16 -14.89 8.55
N PRO A 485 -14.49 -16.04 8.70
CA PRO A 485 -13.71 -16.62 7.59
C PRO A 485 -14.61 -16.98 6.40
N CYS A 486 -14.02 -17.42 5.28
CA CYS A 486 -14.80 -17.95 4.15
C CYS A 486 -15.82 -18.99 4.60
N SER A 487 -17.08 -18.81 4.19
CA SER A 487 -18.20 -19.67 4.55
C SER A 487 -17.90 -21.15 4.27
N ARG A 488 -18.30 -22.07 5.16
CA ARG A 488 -18.08 -23.51 4.95
C ARG A 488 -18.87 -24.08 3.76
N THR A 489 -20.02 -23.50 3.49
CA THR A 489 -20.92 -23.87 2.39
C THR A 489 -20.87 -22.80 1.30
N PRO A 490 -20.99 -23.18 0.02
CA PRO A 490 -20.90 -22.20 -1.06
C PRO A 490 -22.12 -21.27 -1.06
N VAL A 491 -21.86 -19.97 -1.15
CA VAL A 491 -22.88 -18.92 -1.27
C VAL A 491 -23.38 -18.74 -2.71
N ILE A 492 -22.59 -19.17 -3.69
CA ILE A 492 -22.93 -19.15 -5.13
C ILE A 492 -22.56 -20.50 -5.75
N ILE A 493 -23.45 -21.07 -6.56
CA ILE A 493 -23.25 -22.34 -7.27
C ILE A 493 -23.75 -22.20 -8.71
N GLY A 494 -22.94 -22.58 -9.68
CA GLY A 494 -23.35 -22.61 -11.08
C GLY A 494 -22.53 -23.57 -11.93
N MET A 495 -22.76 -23.50 -13.24
CA MET A 495 -22.05 -24.27 -14.25
C MET A 495 -21.59 -23.33 -15.36
N THR A 496 -20.40 -23.56 -15.90
CA THR A 496 -19.97 -22.82 -17.10
C THR A 496 -20.74 -23.26 -18.34
N ASP A 497 -21.02 -22.30 -19.22
CA ASP A 497 -21.64 -22.52 -20.51
C ASP A 497 -20.64 -23.09 -21.55
N LYS A 498 -21.08 -23.22 -22.81
CA LYS A 498 -20.24 -23.70 -23.91
C LYS A 498 -18.98 -22.84 -24.17
N ASN A 499 -18.96 -21.59 -23.73
CA ASN A 499 -17.87 -20.64 -23.86
C ASN A 499 -17.02 -20.56 -22.59
N GLY A 500 -17.24 -21.46 -21.62
CA GLY A 500 -16.53 -21.47 -20.34
C GLY A 500 -16.98 -20.32 -19.42
N MET A 501 -18.10 -19.67 -19.71
CA MET A 501 -18.56 -18.49 -19.00
C MET A 501 -19.58 -18.88 -17.93
N MET A 502 -19.55 -18.20 -16.79
CA MET A 502 -20.64 -18.21 -15.81
C MET A 502 -20.91 -16.77 -15.34
N HIS A 503 -22.18 -16.39 -15.29
CA HIS A 503 -22.60 -15.10 -14.72
C HIS A 503 -22.33 -15.08 -13.20
N LEU A 504 -21.89 -13.95 -12.67
CA LEU A 504 -21.83 -13.71 -11.23
C LEU A 504 -23.10 -12.97 -10.83
N PRO A 505 -23.98 -13.58 -10.01
CA PRO A 505 -25.30 -13.05 -9.73
C PRO A 505 -25.22 -11.73 -8.95
N ASN A 506 -26.06 -10.76 -9.30
CA ASN A 506 -26.16 -9.51 -8.57
C ASN A 506 -27.07 -9.70 -7.35
N ARG A 507 -26.46 -9.83 -6.18
CA ARG A 507 -27.17 -10.10 -4.93
C ARG A 507 -27.79 -8.81 -4.37
N PRO A 508 -28.98 -8.89 -3.74
CA PRO A 508 -29.62 -7.73 -3.12
C PRO A 508 -28.71 -7.06 -2.09
N VAL A 509 -28.80 -5.73 -2.01
CA VAL A 509 -28.07 -4.90 -1.04
C VAL A 509 -28.98 -3.84 -0.44
N SER A 510 -28.60 -3.32 0.71
CA SER A 510 -29.13 -2.06 1.22
C SER A 510 -28.46 -0.91 0.45
N PRO A 511 -29.19 -0.13 -0.35
CA PRO A 511 -28.60 0.90 -1.21
C PRO A 511 -28.07 2.08 -0.39
N VAL A 512 -26.97 2.68 -0.86
CA VAL A 512 -26.37 3.88 -0.30
C VAL A 512 -25.57 4.63 -1.36
N LYS A 513 -25.54 5.97 -1.28
CA LYS A 513 -24.70 6.87 -2.07
C LYS A 513 -23.80 7.70 -1.16
N THR A 514 -22.58 7.98 -1.61
CA THR A 514 -21.63 8.85 -0.90
C THR A 514 -21.47 10.20 -1.58
N LEU A 515 -20.95 11.20 -0.85
CA LEU A 515 -20.62 12.51 -1.44
C LEU A 515 -19.50 12.42 -2.49
N ASN A 516 -18.71 11.34 -2.46
CA ASN A 516 -17.68 11.07 -3.46
C ASN A 516 -18.25 10.51 -4.77
N GLY A 517 -19.55 10.22 -4.83
CA GLY A 517 -20.23 9.75 -6.05
C GLY A 517 -20.32 8.23 -6.20
N TYR A 518 -19.87 7.46 -5.20
CA TYR A 518 -19.99 6.01 -5.20
C TYR A 518 -21.40 5.57 -4.75
N GLU A 519 -21.91 4.51 -5.37
CA GLU A 519 -23.25 3.97 -5.10
C GLU A 519 -23.20 2.46 -4.94
N ARG A 520 -23.63 1.97 -3.78
CA ARG A 520 -23.79 0.53 -3.58
C ARG A 520 -25.04 0.04 -4.29
N ARG A 521 -24.83 -0.76 -5.33
CA ARG A 521 -25.86 -1.43 -6.12
C ARG A 521 -25.82 -2.94 -5.88
N PRO A 522 -26.88 -3.68 -6.27
CA PRO A 522 -26.80 -5.15 -6.31
C PRO A 522 -25.54 -5.60 -7.04
N ASN A 523 -24.79 -6.52 -6.43
CA ASN A 523 -23.46 -6.93 -6.87
C ASN A 523 -23.12 -8.35 -6.38
N PRO A 524 -22.06 -9.01 -6.90
CA PRO A 524 -21.70 -10.38 -6.49
C PRO A 524 -21.36 -10.58 -5.00
N PHE A 525 -20.85 -9.54 -4.34
CA PHE A 525 -20.40 -9.59 -2.95
C PHE A 525 -21.51 -9.22 -1.94
N GLY A 526 -22.58 -8.55 -2.37
CA GLY A 526 -23.68 -8.13 -1.50
C GLY A 526 -23.36 -6.89 -0.67
N ASN A 527 -23.89 -6.81 0.55
CA ASN A 527 -23.57 -5.73 1.50
C ASN A 527 -22.13 -5.84 1.99
N MET A 528 -21.46 -4.69 2.18
CA MET A 528 -20.04 -4.63 2.54
C MET A 528 -19.80 -3.53 3.58
N ASN A 529 -18.90 -3.80 4.52
CA ASN A 529 -18.39 -2.82 5.48
C ASN A 529 -17.17 -2.09 4.92
N VAL A 530 -16.67 -1.11 5.69
CA VAL A 530 -15.54 -0.29 5.29
C VAL A 530 -14.17 -0.99 5.34
N MET A 531 -14.10 -2.17 5.96
CA MET A 531 -12.88 -2.98 6.01
C MET A 531 -12.77 -3.94 4.83
N GLY A 532 -13.83 -4.13 4.04
CA GLY A 532 -13.81 -4.98 2.86
C GLY A 532 -13.88 -6.49 3.14
N ASN A 533 -14.25 -6.94 4.36
CA ASN A 533 -14.18 -8.36 4.73
C ASN A 533 -15.09 -9.29 3.90
N ARG A 534 -16.06 -8.75 3.17
CA ARG A 534 -16.92 -9.49 2.22
C ARG A 534 -16.45 -9.41 0.77
N GLY A 535 -15.31 -8.76 0.52
CA GLY A 535 -14.72 -8.54 -0.80
C GLY A 535 -13.96 -9.75 -1.36
N GLU A 536 -14.14 -10.95 -0.80
CA GLU A 536 -13.43 -12.15 -1.23
C GLU A 536 -14.38 -13.33 -1.50
N LEU A 537 -14.18 -13.99 -2.64
CA LEU A 537 -14.88 -15.21 -3.05
C LEU A 537 -13.87 -16.31 -3.37
N LEU A 538 -13.65 -17.21 -2.40
CA LEU A 538 -12.90 -18.45 -2.61
C LEU A 538 -13.70 -19.31 -3.59
N THR A 539 -13.14 -19.53 -4.77
CA THR A 539 -13.83 -20.13 -5.91
C THR A 539 -13.23 -21.49 -6.25
N LYS A 540 -14.05 -22.53 -6.15
CA LYS A 540 -13.73 -23.89 -6.55
C LYS A 540 -14.34 -24.18 -7.91
N ILE A 541 -13.48 -24.52 -8.87
CA ILE A 541 -13.88 -25.02 -10.19
C ILE A 541 -13.67 -26.52 -10.21
N THR A 542 -14.70 -27.31 -10.53
CA THR A 542 -14.61 -28.77 -10.63
C THR A 542 -14.97 -29.24 -12.03
N LYS A 543 -14.07 -29.99 -12.67
CA LYS A 543 -14.30 -30.68 -13.94
C LYS A 543 -13.97 -32.17 -13.73
N GLU A 544 -14.91 -33.06 -14.07
CA GLU A 544 -14.69 -34.52 -14.02
C GLU A 544 -14.10 -35.03 -12.70
N SER A 545 -14.57 -34.46 -11.58
CA SER A 545 -14.14 -34.73 -10.19
C SER A 545 -12.81 -34.08 -9.74
N ARG A 546 -12.11 -33.36 -10.63
CA ARG A 546 -10.87 -32.64 -10.29
C ARG A 546 -11.15 -31.18 -9.92
N PRO A 547 -10.81 -30.72 -8.71
CA PRO A 547 -10.99 -29.32 -8.31
C PRO A 547 -9.77 -28.45 -8.66
N ALA A 548 -10.03 -27.17 -8.87
CA ALA A 548 -9.06 -26.09 -9.00
C ALA A 548 -9.57 -24.89 -8.18
N TRP A 549 -8.70 -24.26 -7.40
CA TRP A 549 -9.08 -23.20 -6.45
C TRP A 549 -8.48 -21.85 -6.84
N PHE A 550 -9.29 -20.80 -6.72
CA PHE A 550 -8.98 -19.41 -7.05
C PHE A 550 -9.54 -18.49 -5.96
N MET A 551 -8.97 -17.30 -5.78
CA MET A 551 -9.57 -16.24 -4.96
C MET A 551 -10.01 -15.09 -5.86
N LEU A 552 -11.29 -14.73 -5.84
CA LEU A 552 -11.74 -13.49 -6.47
C LEU A 552 -11.74 -12.40 -5.41
N GLU A 553 -10.87 -11.41 -5.56
CA GLU A 553 -10.78 -10.24 -4.69
C GLU A 553 -11.52 -9.03 -5.30
N ILE A 554 -12.14 -8.21 -4.46
CA ILE A 554 -12.85 -7.00 -4.89
C ILE A 554 -11.94 -5.98 -5.57
N TYR A 555 -10.65 -5.98 -5.23
CA TYR A 555 -9.63 -5.12 -5.82
C TYR A 555 -9.67 -5.18 -7.35
N ASP A 556 -9.69 -6.38 -7.93
CA ASP A 556 -9.75 -6.61 -9.38
C ASP A 556 -11.01 -6.01 -10.03
N PHE A 557 -12.14 -6.06 -9.33
CA PHE A 557 -13.40 -5.47 -9.81
C PHE A 557 -13.33 -3.94 -9.78
N ASN A 558 -12.72 -3.37 -8.74
CA ASN A 558 -12.46 -1.94 -8.66
C ASN A 558 -11.51 -1.50 -9.78
N VAL A 559 -10.39 -2.21 -9.99
CA VAL A 559 -9.46 -1.95 -11.10
C VAL A 559 -10.20 -2.01 -12.44
N ALA A 560 -11.03 -3.02 -12.68
CA ALA A 560 -11.80 -3.12 -13.91
C ALA A 560 -12.73 -1.92 -14.11
N TRP A 561 -13.47 -1.53 -13.07
CA TRP A 561 -14.36 -0.37 -13.10
C TRP A 561 -13.61 0.93 -13.39
N PHE A 562 -12.47 1.16 -12.73
CA PHE A 562 -11.62 2.33 -12.92
C PHE A 562 -10.93 2.36 -14.29
N ARG A 563 -10.61 1.21 -14.86
CA ARG A 563 -10.17 1.07 -16.27
C ARG A 563 -11.31 1.26 -17.29
N GLY A 564 -12.51 1.64 -16.84
CA GLY A 564 -13.64 1.99 -17.69
C GLY A 564 -14.61 0.84 -17.98
N GLN A 565 -14.39 -0.36 -17.44
CA GLN A 565 -15.29 -1.51 -17.61
C GLN A 565 -16.51 -1.42 -16.68
N LYS A 566 -17.23 -0.28 -16.68
CA LYS A 566 -18.31 0.00 -15.72
C LYS A 566 -19.57 -0.83 -15.93
N ASP A 567 -19.83 -1.26 -17.17
CA ASP A 567 -21.04 -2.03 -17.50
C ASP A 567 -20.82 -3.55 -17.43
N LYS A 568 -19.63 -4.03 -17.82
CA LYS A 568 -19.35 -5.47 -17.90
C LYS A 568 -17.89 -5.77 -17.62
N PHE A 569 -17.63 -6.76 -16.77
CA PHE A 569 -16.30 -7.32 -16.55
C PHE A 569 -16.29 -8.85 -16.63
N ILE A 570 -15.20 -9.41 -17.15
CA ILE A 570 -14.97 -10.84 -17.27
C ILE A 570 -13.66 -11.19 -16.55
N TYR A 571 -13.79 -11.90 -15.44
CA TYR A 571 -12.65 -12.42 -14.68
C TYR A 571 -12.23 -13.78 -15.26
N THR A 572 -11.01 -13.90 -15.78
CA THR A 572 -10.54 -15.15 -16.41
C THR A 572 -9.79 -16.02 -15.40
N LEU A 573 -10.22 -17.28 -15.26
CA LEU A 573 -9.61 -18.28 -14.38
C LEU A 573 -8.94 -19.36 -15.23
N LYS A 574 -7.60 -19.38 -15.24
CA LYS A 574 -6.80 -20.36 -15.98
C LYS A 574 -6.60 -21.62 -15.14
N THR A 575 -7.14 -22.74 -15.62
CA THR A 575 -7.14 -24.03 -14.91
C THR A 575 -6.01 -24.95 -15.37
N PRO A 576 -5.61 -25.95 -14.57
CA PRO A 576 -4.67 -26.99 -14.99
C PRO A 576 -5.29 -28.07 -15.90
N PHE A 577 -6.57 -27.92 -16.27
CA PHE A 577 -7.31 -28.89 -17.08
C PHE A 577 -6.84 -28.88 -18.53
N GLY A 578 -7.13 -29.98 -19.23
CA GLY A 578 -7.01 -30.09 -20.68
C GLY A 578 -8.38 -29.92 -21.34
N GLY A 579 -8.36 -29.52 -22.60
CA GLY A 579 -9.52 -29.42 -23.47
C GLY A 579 -9.67 -30.65 -24.39
N THR A 580 -10.71 -30.65 -25.23
CA THR A 580 -10.95 -31.72 -26.22
C THR A 580 -9.84 -31.85 -27.26
N GLU A 581 -9.12 -30.76 -27.51
CA GLU A 581 -7.99 -30.67 -28.44
C GLU A 581 -6.63 -30.83 -27.74
N SER A 582 -6.62 -31.25 -26.48
CA SER A 582 -5.39 -31.52 -25.74
C SER A 582 -4.83 -32.91 -26.09
N PRO A 583 -3.50 -33.07 -26.20
CA PRO A 583 -2.88 -34.38 -26.30
C PRO A 583 -3.09 -35.20 -25.02
N LEU A 584 -2.84 -36.50 -25.10
CA LEU A 584 -2.89 -37.38 -23.93
C LEU A 584 -1.86 -36.97 -22.87
N ALA A 585 -2.32 -36.87 -21.63
CA ALA A 585 -1.49 -36.47 -20.50
C ALA A 585 -0.51 -37.57 -20.07
N PRO A 586 0.70 -37.21 -19.62
CA PRO A 586 1.66 -38.19 -19.14
C PRO A 586 1.10 -38.95 -17.93
N ILE A 587 1.52 -40.19 -17.72
CA ILE A 587 1.03 -41.00 -16.60
C ILE A 587 2.14 -41.25 -15.58
N ARG A 588 1.75 -41.62 -14.36
CA ARG A 588 2.66 -41.99 -13.27
C ARG A 588 3.73 -40.91 -13.00
N VAL A 589 3.33 -39.64 -13.05
CA VAL A 589 4.20 -38.53 -12.65
C VAL A 589 4.57 -38.70 -11.19
N LYS A 590 5.86 -38.58 -10.88
CA LYS A 590 6.40 -38.63 -9.51
C LYS A 590 7.42 -37.52 -9.32
N ALA A 591 7.46 -36.99 -8.10
CA ALA A 591 8.47 -36.04 -7.65
C ALA A 591 9.18 -36.62 -6.42
N GLU A 592 10.51 -36.73 -6.46
CA GLU A 592 11.31 -37.30 -5.37
C GLU A 592 12.52 -36.42 -5.10
N TYR A 593 12.82 -36.14 -3.82
CA TYR A 593 14.08 -35.47 -3.48
C TYR A 593 15.28 -36.31 -3.93
N VAL A 594 16.32 -35.67 -4.45
CA VAL A 594 17.52 -36.36 -4.93
C VAL A 594 18.33 -36.88 -3.73
N ARG A 595 19.03 -38.00 -3.91
CA ARG A 595 20.05 -38.47 -2.96
C ARG A 595 21.44 -38.09 -3.44
N THR A 596 22.27 -37.62 -2.51
CA THR A 596 23.70 -37.41 -2.73
C THR A 596 24.45 -38.75 -2.80
N ALA A 597 25.71 -38.70 -3.24
CA ALA A 597 26.57 -39.89 -3.35
C ALA A 597 26.81 -40.60 -2.00
N ASP A 598 26.72 -39.88 -0.88
CA ASP A 598 26.80 -40.38 0.49
C ASP A 598 25.44 -40.74 1.10
N ASN A 599 24.40 -40.90 0.26
CA ASN A 599 23.05 -41.33 0.64
C ASN A 599 22.29 -40.34 1.55
N GLN A 600 22.69 -39.07 1.57
CA GLN A 600 21.91 -38.00 2.21
C GLN A 600 20.84 -37.45 1.26
N ILE A 601 19.80 -36.83 1.83
CA ILE A 601 18.77 -36.15 1.05
C ILE A 601 19.31 -34.79 0.62
N ASP A 602 19.39 -34.59 -0.69
CA ASP A 602 19.60 -33.27 -1.27
C ASP A 602 18.29 -32.49 -1.22
N LYS A 603 18.23 -31.49 -0.34
CA LYS A 603 17.04 -30.65 -0.16
C LYS A 603 16.91 -29.57 -1.23
N ASP A 604 17.95 -29.37 -2.05
CA ASP A 604 17.98 -28.34 -3.07
C ASP A 604 17.55 -28.88 -4.44
N HIS A 605 17.45 -30.20 -4.61
CA HIS A 605 17.12 -30.81 -5.90
C HIS A 605 15.98 -31.83 -5.79
N VAL A 606 15.05 -31.73 -6.74
CA VAL A 606 13.95 -32.69 -6.90
C VAL A 606 14.01 -33.32 -8.29
N LYS A 607 13.98 -34.65 -8.34
CA LYS A 607 13.84 -35.42 -9.58
C LYS A 607 12.36 -35.65 -9.87
N ILE A 608 11.94 -35.22 -11.05
CA ILE A 608 10.60 -35.47 -11.61
C ILE A 608 10.72 -36.59 -12.64
N THR A 609 9.84 -37.58 -12.57
CA THR A 609 9.77 -38.70 -13.53
C THR A 609 8.35 -38.93 -14.00
N TRP A 610 8.17 -39.44 -15.21
CA TRP A 610 6.86 -39.76 -15.78
C TRP A 610 6.97 -40.85 -16.85
N GLU A 611 5.83 -41.45 -17.19
CA GLU A 611 5.68 -42.33 -18.34
C GLU A 611 4.84 -41.64 -19.42
N ALA A 612 5.08 -42.00 -20.69
CA ALA A 612 4.22 -41.54 -21.78
C ALA A 612 2.85 -42.20 -21.66
N ALA A 613 1.79 -41.47 -22.04
CA ALA A 613 0.48 -42.07 -22.19
C ALA A 613 0.52 -43.19 -23.23
N PRO A 614 -0.18 -44.32 -23.01
CA PRO A 614 -0.32 -45.36 -24.02
C PRO A 614 -1.18 -44.82 -25.18
N ALA A 615 -0.53 -44.37 -26.26
CA ALA A 615 -1.21 -44.05 -27.51
C ALA A 615 -1.58 -45.36 -28.22
N ALA A 616 -2.86 -45.53 -28.56
CA ALA A 616 -3.31 -46.78 -29.17
C ALA A 616 -2.63 -47.02 -30.53
N ARG A 617 -2.39 -45.96 -31.35
CA ARG A 617 -1.82 -46.08 -32.71
C ARG A 617 -1.15 -44.82 -33.31
N GLU A 618 -0.96 -43.70 -32.59
CA GLU A 618 -0.41 -42.43 -33.14
C GLU A 618 -1.09 -41.96 -34.45
N LEU A 619 -2.40 -42.23 -34.62
CA LEU A 619 -3.08 -42.01 -35.91
C LEU A 619 -3.56 -40.56 -36.12
N GLN A 620 -3.64 -39.77 -35.04
CA GLN A 620 -4.07 -38.38 -35.07
C GLN A 620 -3.01 -37.45 -34.48
N TYR A 621 -3.05 -36.18 -34.88
CA TYR A 621 -2.09 -35.16 -34.41
C TYR A 621 -2.13 -34.94 -32.89
N LEU A 622 -3.25 -35.26 -32.24
CA LEU A 622 -3.41 -35.22 -30.78
C LEU A 622 -2.63 -36.33 -30.06
N ASP A 623 -2.39 -37.46 -30.72
CA ASP A 623 -1.65 -38.58 -30.13
C ASP A 623 -0.13 -38.41 -30.30
N ASN A 624 0.31 -37.46 -31.16
CA ASN A 624 1.71 -37.22 -31.45
C ASN A 624 2.34 -36.24 -30.45
N VAL A 625 2.90 -36.79 -29.38
CA VAL A 625 3.63 -36.02 -28.37
C VAL A 625 5.01 -35.63 -28.91
N ILE A 626 5.23 -34.33 -29.06
CA ILE A 626 6.48 -33.72 -29.52
C ILE A 626 7.40 -33.28 -28.37
N GLY A 627 6.93 -33.35 -27.12
CA GLY A 627 7.72 -32.99 -25.96
C GLY A 627 6.94 -33.04 -24.65
N TYR A 628 7.59 -32.60 -23.57
CA TYR A 628 6.99 -32.46 -22.26
C TYR A 628 7.37 -31.11 -21.65
N LYS A 629 6.47 -30.54 -20.86
CA LYS A 629 6.73 -29.36 -20.03
C LYS A 629 6.58 -29.73 -18.56
N VAL A 630 7.56 -29.33 -17.76
CA VAL A 630 7.55 -29.53 -16.30
C VAL A 630 7.25 -28.20 -15.65
N TYR A 631 6.35 -28.21 -14.69
CA TYR A 631 5.88 -27.05 -13.94
C TYR A 631 6.19 -27.20 -12.46
N ARG A 632 6.37 -26.05 -11.80
CA ARG A 632 6.48 -25.93 -10.35
C ARG A 632 5.46 -24.91 -9.85
N ARG A 633 4.99 -25.13 -8.63
CA ARG A 633 4.17 -24.20 -7.86
C ARG A 633 4.60 -24.24 -6.40
N ILE A 634 4.56 -23.10 -5.73
CA ILE A 634 5.05 -22.93 -4.35
C ILE A 634 3.94 -22.35 -3.49
N GLY A 635 3.72 -22.96 -2.32
CA GLY A 635 2.83 -22.47 -1.27
C GLY A 635 1.37 -22.91 -1.40
N SER A 636 0.60 -22.55 -0.39
CA SER A 636 -0.80 -22.95 -0.17
C SER A 636 -1.83 -21.97 -0.74
N MET A 637 -1.37 -20.88 -1.35
CA MET A 637 -2.22 -19.84 -1.92
C MET A 637 -3.02 -20.36 -3.11
N THR A 638 -3.98 -19.63 -3.67
CA THR A 638 -4.81 -20.10 -4.80
C THR A 638 -4.07 -20.06 -6.15
N LEU A 639 -4.70 -20.52 -7.24
CA LEU A 639 -4.06 -20.65 -8.56
C LEU A 639 -3.85 -19.32 -9.30
N ASN A 640 -4.65 -18.29 -9.03
CA ASN A 640 -4.41 -16.95 -9.54
C ASN A 640 -3.47 -16.14 -8.64
N ASP A 641 -3.36 -16.48 -7.35
CA ASP A 641 -2.35 -15.90 -6.46
C ASP A 641 -0.95 -16.30 -6.91
N ARG A 642 -0.67 -17.61 -6.90
CA ARG A 642 0.63 -18.18 -7.30
C ARG A 642 0.40 -19.28 -8.32
N PRO A 643 0.37 -18.94 -9.61
CA PRO A 643 0.12 -19.89 -10.68
C PRO A 643 1.29 -20.86 -10.86
N TRP A 644 1.04 -21.91 -11.63
CA TRP A 644 2.07 -22.81 -12.12
C TRP A 644 3.05 -22.05 -13.03
N PHE A 645 4.36 -22.17 -12.78
CA PHE A 645 5.40 -21.63 -13.65
C PHE A 645 6.24 -22.76 -14.25
N PRO A 646 6.64 -22.64 -15.53
CA PRO A 646 7.43 -23.67 -16.20
C PRO A 646 8.87 -23.68 -15.66
N VAL A 647 9.40 -24.88 -15.44
CA VAL A 647 10.79 -25.10 -14.98
C VAL A 647 11.62 -25.92 -15.96
N ALA A 648 11.00 -26.64 -16.90
CA ALA A 648 11.68 -27.31 -18.00
C ALA A 648 10.77 -27.52 -19.22
N THR A 649 11.37 -27.56 -20.42
CA THR A 649 10.74 -28.03 -21.66
C THR A 649 11.68 -29.03 -22.32
N LEU A 650 11.17 -30.23 -22.63
CA LEU A 650 11.99 -31.39 -22.95
C LEU A 650 11.47 -32.09 -24.22
N GLY A 651 12.38 -32.71 -24.97
CA GLY A 651 12.02 -33.50 -26.15
C GLY A 651 11.21 -34.77 -25.82
N PRO A 652 10.59 -35.41 -26.82
CA PRO A 652 9.58 -36.46 -26.63
C PRO A 652 10.13 -37.79 -26.08
N ASN A 653 11.45 -37.95 -26.05
CA ASN A 653 12.13 -39.13 -25.50
C ASN A 653 12.52 -38.98 -24.01
N ASN A 654 12.39 -37.78 -23.44
CA ASN A 654 12.72 -37.55 -22.02
C ASN A 654 11.61 -38.06 -21.12
N ARG A 655 11.98 -38.72 -20.01
CA ARG A 655 11.07 -39.25 -18.99
C ARG A 655 11.43 -38.80 -17.58
N GLU A 656 12.44 -37.94 -17.47
CA GLU A 656 12.88 -37.40 -16.20
C GLU A 656 13.51 -36.01 -16.35
N CYS A 657 13.53 -35.26 -15.25
CA CYS A 657 14.15 -33.96 -15.12
C CYS A 657 14.57 -33.72 -13.66
N ILE A 658 15.68 -33.02 -13.41
CA ILE A 658 16.09 -32.58 -12.07
C ILE A 658 15.91 -31.07 -12.00
N ILE A 659 15.21 -30.61 -10.97
CA ILE A 659 14.90 -29.20 -10.72
C ILE A 659 15.71 -28.70 -9.53
N ASP A 660 16.43 -27.60 -9.72
CA ASP A 660 17.08 -26.83 -8.65
C ASP A 660 16.05 -25.92 -7.96
N LEU A 661 15.78 -26.18 -6.69
CA LEU A 661 14.77 -25.49 -5.90
C LEU A 661 15.15 -24.03 -5.60
N LYS A 662 16.43 -23.64 -5.77
CA LYS A 662 16.92 -22.26 -5.61
C LYS A 662 16.52 -21.36 -6.78
N GLN A 663 16.05 -21.93 -7.88
CA GLN A 663 15.58 -21.19 -9.05
C GLN A 663 14.06 -21.07 -9.01
N TYR A 664 13.57 -19.86 -8.76
CA TYR A 664 12.14 -19.53 -8.74
C TYR A 664 11.92 -18.04 -9.05
N PRO A 665 10.73 -17.64 -9.54
CA PRO A 665 10.37 -16.24 -9.69
C PRO A 665 10.46 -15.52 -8.34
N GLU A 666 11.07 -14.34 -8.30
CA GLU A 666 11.06 -13.50 -7.10
C GLU A 666 9.63 -13.00 -6.85
N ASP A 667 8.98 -13.58 -5.85
CA ASP A 667 7.57 -13.39 -5.54
C ASP A 667 7.34 -13.64 -4.03
N THR A 668 6.17 -13.26 -3.52
CA THR A 668 5.82 -13.36 -2.10
C THR A 668 5.17 -14.71 -1.81
N TYR A 669 5.90 -15.61 -1.15
CA TYR A 669 5.41 -16.92 -0.69
C TYR A 669 5.17 -16.92 0.83
N TRP A 670 4.15 -16.17 1.27
CA TRP A 670 3.97 -15.81 2.68
C TRP A 670 3.56 -16.99 3.59
N TYR A 671 2.53 -17.76 3.20
CA TYR A 671 1.90 -18.74 4.10
C TYR A 671 2.57 -20.12 4.13
N SER A 672 3.20 -20.53 3.03
CA SER A 672 3.82 -21.85 2.92
C SER A 672 4.88 -21.86 1.82
N GLY A 673 5.94 -22.65 2.03
CA GLY A 673 6.98 -22.95 1.04
C GLY A 673 6.80 -24.31 0.36
N THR A 674 5.63 -24.94 0.49
CA THR A 674 5.37 -26.29 -0.04
C THR A 674 5.49 -26.31 -1.56
N ASN A 675 6.32 -27.23 -2.06
CA ASN A 675 6.55 -27.40 -3.49
C ASN A 675 5.55 -28.40 -4.08
N ARG A 676 4.97 -28.05 -5.22
CA ARG A 676 4.15 -28.91 -6.06
C ARG A 676 4.76 -28.93 -7.47
N PHE A 677 4.72 -30.09 -8.11
CA PHE A 677 5.21 -30.27 -9.48
C PHE A 677 4.11 -30.80 -10.37
N ALA A 678 4.20 -30.50 -11.66
CA ALA A 678 3.34 -31.13 -12.64
C ALA A 678 4.05 -31.34 -13.97
N VAL A 679 3.57 -32.29 -14.76
CA VAL A 679 4.05 -32.52 -16.12
C VAL A 679 2.88 -32.48 -17.09
N SER A 680 3.08 -31.84 -18.24
CA SER A 680 2.16 -31.87 -19.37
C SER A 680 2.88 -32.42 -20.61
N SER A 681 2.15 -33.17 -21.45
CA SER A 681 2.57 -33.54 -22.79
C SER A 681 2.38 -32.35 -23.72
N ILE A 682 3.34 -32.11 -24.61
CA ILE A 682 3.23 -31.13 -25.69
C ILE A 682 2.91 -31.88 -26.98
N GLY A 683 1.77 -31.60 -27.57
CA GLY A 683 1.33 -32.15 -28.86
C GLY A 683 1.71 -31.25 -30.03
N MET A 684 1.29 -31.63 -31.23
CA MET A 684 1.44 -30.77 -32.41
C MET A 684 0.77 -29.40 -32.20
N LEU A 685 1.32 -28.35 -32.81
CA LEU A 685 0.92 -26.94 -32.60
C LEU A 685 1.17 -26.39 -31.18
N SER A 686 2.01 -27.05 -30.39
CA SER A 686 2.36 -26.65 -29.03
C SER A 686 1.17 -26.63 -28.05
N LYS A 687 0.09 -27.38 -28.34
CA LYS A 687 -0.97 -27.61 -27.38
C LYS A 687 -0.49 -28.53 -26.26
N GLU A 688 -0.88 -28.20 -25.04
CA GLU A 688 -0.53 -28.92 -23.83
C GLU A 688 -1.67 -29.82 -23.39
N SER A 689 -1.33 -31.00 -22.86
CA SER A 689 -2.27 -31.81 -22.09
C SER A 689 -2.63 -31.12 -20.78
N GLU A 690 -3.63 -31.64 -20.08
CA GLU A 690 -3.81 -31.30 -18.67
C GLU A 690 -2.51 -31.54 -17.88
N LEU A 691 -2.33 -30.78 -16.80
CA LEU A 691 -1.22 -30.93 -15.88
C LEU A 691 -1.46 -32.15 -14.99
N ILE A 692 -0.50 -33.07 -14.93
CA ILE A 692 -0.54 -34.20 -14.00
C ILE A 692 0.38 -33.88 -12.83
N GLU A 693 -0.23 -33.65 -11.67
CA GLU A 693 0.41 -33.11 -10.48
C GLU A 693 1.06 -34.20 -9.62
N ALA A 694 2.16 -33.86 -8.96
CA ALA A 694 2.86 -34.71 -8.01
C ALA A 694 3.46 -33.86 -6.88
N LEU A 695 3.31 -34.35 -5.65
CA LEU A 695 4.02 -33.81 -4.49
C LEU A 695 5.40 -34.45 -4.35
N PRO A 696 6.44 -33.69 -3.96
CA PRO A 696 7.75 -34.23 -3.69
C PRO A 696 7.72 -35.11 -2.45
N VAL A 697 8.10 -36.38 -2.61
CA VAL A 697 8.23 -37.35 -1.51
C VAL A 697 9.69 -37.68 -1.23
N LEU A 698 9.95 -38.22 -0.04
CA LEU A 698 11.26 -38.77 0.27
C LEU A 698 11.55 -39.98 -0.64
N PRO A 699 12.76 -40.09 -1.20
CA PRO A 699 13.13 -41.22 -2.05
C PRO A 699 13.04 -42.53 -1.25
N THR A 700 12.32 -43.50 -1.81
CA THR A 700 12.16 -44.84 -1.21
C THR A 700 13.52 -45.49 -0.96
N VAL A 701 13.73 -46.01 0.25
CA VAL A 701 14.92 -46.79 0.58
C VAL A 701 14.81 -48.10 -0.20
N ARG A 702 15.72 -48.32 -1.14
CA ARG A 702 15.87 -49.60 -1.83
C ARG A 702 16.80 -50.52 -1.06
#